data_AF-A0A5J4VNK8-F1
#
_entry.id   AF-A0A5J4VNK8-F1
#
_cell.length_a   1.000
_cell.length_b   1.000
_cell.length_c   1.000
_cell.angle_alpha   90.00
_cell.angle_beta   90.00
_cell.angle_gamma   90.00
#
_symmetry.space_group_name_H-M   'P 1'
#
loop_
_entity.id
_entity.type
_entity.pdbx_description
1 polymer ?
#
loop_
_entity_poly.entity_id
_entity_poly.type
_entity_poly.pdbx_seq_one_letter_code
_entity_poly.pdbx_strand_id
1 'polypeptide(L)'
;MYTIEDNPPHYELTQNYTANGSDKHFNILFINDGINTYIMYISDIEALTGFRYCNICHKQAFSIGDTNLQVQMRNHMKKCQNNDGKIVKKFILEKFTKPFVPHILSNKTYKYLLANNLTHLFKPTRYYITYDIETLENKINEKNDDSSQVTATLIPYAIVSTVKLTSGIHSFYYDIRTENFLDKWLEQLFEEAKQVKKDNKYIDETFPQYYEVPVIRFNSAKFDASVLFKNLKSKDWIISKYLGSRCCKRFWKWDLQKKGRFPHEFINTKNYMNELNKSEPFPIETFDNKLRNKKLSEVKYKEYLVAVQQLNQSEAAKHKTRWDYLKHYNMLDTRVLIEPIDYLIELMFKYKVDMLANISMFSEDPLVVDKMLLFVAEIKGHTDERYINEVINWGPILRNIDITTNKETTGEFMYNHLVDHQLPHDKTERKLTNLVDTNNEVMSFNNYYLWLLIDSCYLVIDEIVSVTTFTKHTNFNSFVKEFMNLRQQAKDAQNEGLGQFRKLILNSAFGCDALNSEKYSNTRLLSANKTFVQHLKGGFIHSTELNEDLYAVQVDRENCRCNTCLQVAYFVLDSAKFWYVNFIYNFMNKAYDMNKMHFVQGDTDSLTWAISDNLNRGPDQLFEEVIKDQGFFDTYKDCVYTDNGQKQILHIGVEKQDCFERCYFGLESLDK
;
A
#
# COMPACT_ATOMS: atom_id res chain seq x y z
N MET A 1 62.40 -2.79 -17.60
CA MET A 1 61.78 -4.13 -17.62
C MET A 1 60.28 -3.92 -17.54
N TYR A 2 59.59 -3.95 -18.68
CA TYR A 2 58.14 -3.89 -18.70
C TYR A 2 57.65 -5.32 -18.49
N THR A 3 57.07 -5.58 -17.32
CA THR A 3 56.27 -6.78 -17.08
C THR A 3 55.06 -6.69 -17.99
N ILE A 4 55.02 -7.56 -19.00
CA ILE A 4 53.80 -7.87 -19.74
C ILE A 4 52.90 -8.61 -18.74
N GLU A 5 51.86 -7.95 -18.25
CA GLU A 5 50.75 -8.65 -17.62
C GLU A 5 50.03 -9.46 -18.70
N ASP A 6 49.81 -10.75 -18.46
CA ASP A 6 49.25 -11.73 -19.40
C ASP A 6 47.74 -11.49 -19.73
N ASN A 7 47.16 -10.39 -19.26
CA ASN A 7 45.82 -9.95 -19.67
C ASN A 7 45.85 -8.45 -20.00
N PRO A 8 45.38 -8.03 -21.20
CA PRO A 8 45.30 -6.62 -21.52
C PRO A 8 44.31 -5.91 -20.58
N PRO A 9 44.57 -4.65 -20.19
CA PRO A 9 43.60 -3.85 -19.43
C PRO A 9 42.30 -3.71 -20.24
N HIS A 10 41.17 -4.07 -19.63
CA HIS A 10 39.84 -3.92 -20.23
C HIS A 10 39.32 -2.50 -19.98
N TYR A 11 38.97 -1.77 -21.03
CA TYR A 11 38.49 -0.39 -20.97
C TYR A 11 36.95 -0.33 -20.99
N GLU A 12 36.36 0.52 -20.14
CA GLU A 12 34.91 0.70 -19.99
C GLU A 12 34.39 1.94 -20.75
N LEU A 13 33.20 1.85 -21.35
CA LEU A 13 32.49 2.99 -21.92
C LEU A 13 31.58 3.61 -20.86
N THR A 14 31.88 4.84 -20.43
CA THR A 14 31.13 5.55 -19.39
C THR A 14 30.06 6.50 -19.93
N GLN A 15 30.31 7.19 -21.05
CA GLN A 15 29.38 8.19 -21.62
C GLN A 15 29.48 8.31 -23.16
N ASN A 16 28.34 8.60 -23.81
CA ASN A 16 28.26 8.97 -25.23
C ASN A 16 27.93 10.46 -25.35
N TYR A 17 28.73 11.20 -26.12
CA TYR A 17 28.52 12.62 -26.39
C TYR A 17 28.06 12.83 -27.83
N THR A 18 27.04 13.66 -28.03
CA THR A 18 26.62 14.15 -29.35
C THR A 18 27.19 15.56 -29.54
N ALA A 19 28.03 15.75 -30.57
CA ALA A 19 28.48 17.08 -30.93
C ALA A 19 27.34 17.82 -31.63
N ASN A 20 26.95 18.99 -31.11
CA ASN A 20 25.84 19.80 -31.63
C ASN A 20 25.90 19.95 -33.17
N GLY A 21 24.88 19.44 -33.86
CA GLY A 21 24.65 19.71 -35.28
C GLY A 21 25.34 18.77 -36.28
N SER A 22 25.99 17.67 -35.86
CA SER A 22 26.49 16.65 -36.80
C SER A 22 26.10 15.23 -36.38
N ASP A 23 25.62 14.42 -37.33
CA ASP A 23 25.38 12.97 -37.15
C ASP A 23 26.68 12.15 -36.99
N LYS A 24 27.83 12.81 -36.83
CA LYS A 24 29.13 12.17 -36.63
C LYS A 24 29.37 11.92 -35.14
N HIS A 25 29.38 10.65 -34.77
CA HIS A 25 29.77 10.18 -33.44
C HIS A 25 31.29 9.97 -33.36
N PHE A 26 31.89 10.42 -32.25
CA PHE A 26 33.32 10.21 -31.96
C PHE A 26 33.45 9.32 -30.72
N ASN A 27 34.32 8.30 -30.82
CA ASN A 27 34.63 7.43 -29.69
C ASN A 27 35.90 7.95 -29.05
N ILE A 28 35.81 8.37 -27.79
CA ILE A 28 36.92 8.99 -27.06
C ILE A 28 37.18 8.23 -25.76
N LEU A 29 38.45 8.00 -25.45
CA LEU A 29 38.90 7.44 -24.19
C LEU A 29 39.47 8.55 -23.31
N PHE A 30 38.97 8.66 -22.10
CA PHE A 30 39.51 9.55 -21.07
C PHE A 30 40.43 8.75 -20.15
N ILE A 31 41.70 9.18 -20.06
CA ILE A 31 42.67 8.62 -19.11
C ILE A 31 43.09 9.77 -18.19
N ASN A 32 42.86 9.59 -16.89
CA ASN A 32 43.28 10.55 -15.87
C ASN A 32 44.29 9.87 -14.94
N ASP A 33 45.52 10.38 -14.88
CA ASP A 33 46.59 9.86 -14.02
C ASP A 33 46.66 10.57 -12.65
N GLY A 34 45.66 11.41 -12.34
CA GLY A 34 45.58 12.23 -11.13
C GLY A 34 46.22 13.62 -11.26
N ILE A 35 47.04 13.86 -12.29
CA ILE A 35 47.70 15.14 -12.55
C ILE A 35 47.33 15.69 -13.93
N ASN A 36 47.22 14.80 -14.93
CA ASN A 36 46.91 15.11 -16.31
C ASN A 36 45.68 14.33 -16.80
N THR A 37 44.91 14.95 -17.68
CA THR A 37 43.82 14.30 -18.40
C THR A 37 44.21 14.15 -19.87
N TYR A 38 44.28 12.90 -20.34
CA TYR A 38 44.51 12.56 -21.74
C TYR A 38 43.19 12.17 -22.40
N ILE A 39 42.95 12.72 -23.58
CA ILE A 39 41.80 12.41 -24.42
C ILE A 39 42.33 11.74 -25.68
N MET A 40 41.95 10.48 -25.91
CA MET A 40 42.38 9.72 -27.08
C MET A 40 41.18 9.41 -27.98
N TYR A 41 41.35 9.56 -29.29
CA TYR A 41 40.36 9.13 -30.27
C TYR A 41 40.52 7.64 -30.57
N ILE A 42 39.44 6.87 -30.49
CA ILE A 42 39.42 5.44 -30.77
C ILE A 42 39.04 5.22 -32.23
N SER A 43 39.98 4.75 -33.04
CA SER A 43 39.75 4.43 -34.45
C SER A 43 39.04 3.09 -34.67
N ASP A 44 39.24 2.12 -33.76
CA ASP A 44 38.63 0.80 -33.82
C ASP A 44 38.12 0.37 -32.43
N ILE A 45 36.83 0.59 -32.20
CA ILE A 45 36.16 0.23 -30.94
C ILE A 45 36.07 -1.29 -30.78
N GLU A 46 35.89 -2.01 -31.89
CA GLU A 46 35.67 -3.46 -31.87
C GLU A 46 36.95 -4.18 -31.42
N ALA A 47 38.09 -3.76 -31.95
CA ALA A 47 39.40 -4.27 -31.52
C ALA A 47 39.73 -3.90 -30.07
N LEU A 48 39.36 -2.70 -29.62
CA LEU A 48 39.64 -2.24 -28.25
C LEU A 48 38.76 -2.91 -27.19
N THR A 49 37.47 -3.08 -27.49
CA THR A 49 36.48 -3.54 -26.50
C THR A 49 36.14 -5.03 -26.63
N GLY A 50 36.37 -5.65 -27.79
CA GLY A 50 35.92 -7.01 -28.09
C GLY A 50 34.40 -7.13 -28.32
N PHE A 51 33.70 -6.00 -28.42
CA PHE A 51 32.24 -5.93 -28.58
C PHE A 51 31.85 -5.11 -29.82
N ARG A 52 30.78 -5.55 -30.49
CA ARG A 52 30.09 -4.82 -31.55
C ARG A 52 28.82 -4.18 -31.00
N TYR A 53 28.62 -2.89 -31.24
CA TYR A 53 27.46 -2.15 -30.75
C TYR A 53 26.36 -2.04 -31.82
N CYS A 54 25.11 -1.90 -31.40
CA CYS A 54 24.00 -1.64 -32.31
C CYS A 54 24.06 -0.21 -32.88
N ASN A 55 24.04 -0.09 -34.21
CA ASN A 55 24.12 1.19 -34.91
C ASN A 55 22.82 2.03 -34.90
N ILE A 56 21.77 1.59 -34.21
CA ILE A 56 20.48 2.30 -34.14
C ILE A 56 20.28 2.89 -32.73
N CYS A 57 20.41 2.07 -31.67
CA CYS A 57 20.24 2.55 -30.30
C CYS A 57 21.55 2.93 -29.61
N HIS A 58 22.71 2.49 -30.14
CA HIS A 58 24.05 2.69 -29.56
C HIS A 58 24.21 2.27 -28.09
N LYS A 59 23.28 1.46 -27.57
CA LYS A 59 23.22 1.00 -26.16
C LYS A 59 23.43 -0.49 -25.98
N GLN A 60 23.12 -1.30 -27.00
CA GLN A 60 23.25 -2.75 -26.91
C GLN A 60 24.58 -3.20 -27.51
N ALA A 61 25.40 -3.88 -26.71
CA ALA A 61 26.64 -4.52 -27.13
C ALA A 61 26.45 -6.02 -27.41
N PHE A 62 27.25 -6.58 -28.31
CA PHE A 62 27.32 -8.00 -28.64
C PHE A 62 28.77 -8.47 -28.69
N SER A 63 29.09 -9.59 -28.06
CA SER A 63 30.46 -10.12 -28.06
C SER A 63 30.85 -10.61 -29.45
N ILE A 64 32.04 -10.22 -29.92
CA ILE A 64 32.55 -10.62 -31.23
C ILE A 64 32.85 -12.13 -31.28
N GLY A 65 33.13 -12.74 -30.12
CA GLY A 65 33.37 -14.18 -30.00
C GLY A 65 32.12 -15.06 -29.93
N ASP A 66 30.91 -14.48 -29.90
CA ASP A 66 29.67 -15.27 -29.81
C ASP A 66 29.32 -15.89 -31.17
N THR A 67 29.18 -17.23 -31.20
CA THR A 67 28.81 -17.99 -32.40
C THR A 67 27.44 -17.60 -32.96
N ASN A 68 26.57 -16.99 -32.15
CA ASN A 68 25.24 -16.53 -32.53
C ASN A 68 25.13 -15.03 -32.81
N LEU A 69 26.26 -14.29 -32.84
CA LEU A 69 26.32 -12.84 -33.01
C LEU A 69 25.40 -12.33 -34.13
N GLN A 70 25.49 -12.94 -35.32
CA GLN A 70 24.72 -12.53 -36.50
C GLN A 70 23.20 -12.62 -36.28
N VAL A 71 22.74 -13.69 -35.61
CA VAL A 71 21.32 -13.90 -35.33
C VAL A 71 20.83 -12.94 -34.25
N GLN A 72 21.61 -12.74 -33.19
CA GLN A 72 21.26 -11.83 -32.10
C GLN A 72 21.18 -10.38 -32.58
N MET A 73 22.18 -9.93 -33.36
CA MET A 73 22.19 -8.60 -33.96
C MET A 73 21.01 -8.39 -34.89
N ARG A 74 20.73 -9.32 -35.80
CA ARG A 74 19.59 -9.20 -36.73
C ARG A 74 18.26 -9.11 -35.99
N ASN A 75 18.06 -9.94 -34.96
CA ASN A 75 16.84 -9.93 -34.15
C ASN A 75 16.69 -8.63 -33.34
N HIS A 76 17.79 -8.10 -32.81
CA HIS A 76 17.79 -6.82 -32.12
C HIS A 76 17.55 -5.65 -33.07
N MET A 77 18.30 -5.56 -34.18
CA MET A 77 18.18 -4.48 -35.17
C MET A 77 16.77 -4.37 -35.74
N LYS A 78 16.12 -5.51 -36.06
CA LYS A 78 14.72 -5.53 -36.52
C LYS A 78 13.76 -4.94 -35.49
N LYS A 79 13.94 -5.24 -34.20
CA LYS A 79 13.13 -4.66 -33.12
C LYS A 79 13.47 -3.19 -32.89
N CYS A 80 14.73 -2.82 -33.02
CA CYS A 80 15.25 -1.49 -32.77
C CYS A 80 14.82 -0.49 -33.85
N GLN A 81 14.80 -0.92 -35.11
CA GLN A 81 14.22 -0.17 -36.24
C GLN A 81 12.74 0.11 -36.05
N ASN A 82 11.96 -0.89 -35.63
CA ASN A 82 10.52 -0.70 -35.40
C ASN A 82 10.18 0.24 -34.23
N ASN A 83 11.16 0.52 -33.36
CA ASN A 83 10.97 1.28 -32.14
C ASN A 83 11.74 2.62 -32.13
N ASP A 84 12.26 3.07 -33.28
CA ASP A 84 13.10 4.28 -33.42
C ASP A 84 14.24 4.37 -32.40
N GLY A 85 14.92 3.25 -32.14
CA GLY A 85 16.02 3.21 -31.16
C GLY A 85 15.61 3.26 -29.68
N LYS A 86 14.31 3.38 -29.38
CA LYS A 86 13.76 3.43 -28.01
C LYS A 86 13.50 2.02 -27.45
N ILE A 87 13.66 1.87 -26.14
CA ILE A 87 13.29 0.64 -25.43
C ILE A 87 11.77 0.67 -25.24
N VAL A 88 11.04 -0.17 -25.98
CA VAL A 88 9.59 -0.35 -25.78
C VAL A 88 9.40 -1.42 -24.70
N LYS A 89 8.91 -1.00 -23.53
CA LYS A 89 8.55 -1.93 -22.46
C LYS A 89 7.36 -2.77 -22.89
N LYS A 90 7.47 -4.10 -22.78
CA LYS A 90 6.35 -4.99 -23.07
C LYS A 90 5.43 -5.05 -21.85
N PHE A 91 4.19 -4.62 -22.05
CA PHE A 91 3.13 -4.73 -21.06
C PHE A 91 2.57 -6.15 -21.06
N ILE A 92 2.68 -6.83 -19.93
CA ILE A 92 2.04 -8.15 -19.75
C ILE A 92 0.72 -7.92 -19.02
N LEU A 93 -0.37 -7.86 -19.78
CA LEU A 93 -1.73 -7.94 -19.25
C LEU A 93 -2.01 -9.37 -18.78
N GLU A 94 -2.70 -9.52 -17.66
CA GLU A 94 -3.20 -10.83 -17.27
C GLU A 94 -4.26 -11.29 -18.28
N LYS A 95 -4.10 -12.49 -18.85
CA LYS A 95 -4.97 -13.05 -19.92
C LYS A 95 -6.43 -13.27 -19.52
N PHE A 96 -6.77 -13.15 -18.25
CA PHE A 96 -8.11 -13.40 -17.74
C PHE A 96 -8.46 -12.28 -16.76
N THR A 97 -9.67 -11.73 -16.88
CA THR A 97 -10.31 -10.97 -15.80
C THR A 97 -10.40 -11.89 -14.60
N LYS A 98 -9.52 -11.70 -13.62
CA LYS A 98 -9.68 -12.38 -12.34
C LYS A 98 -10.92 -11.76 -11.70
N PRO A 99 -11.92 -12.56 -11.28
CA PRO A 99 -12.81 -12.11 -10.20
C PRO A 99 -11.93 -11.50 -9.12
N PHE A 100 -12.32 -10.37 -8.52
CA PHE A 100 -11.60 -9.83 -7.37
C PHE A 100 -11.88 -10.70 -6.13
N VAL A 101 -11.57 -11.99 -6.28
CA VAL A 101 -11.50 -13.03 -5.27
C VAL A 101 -10.29 -13.92 -5.58
N PRO A 102 -9.05 -13.36 -5.67
CA PRO A 102 -7.87 -14.16 -5.98
C PRO A 102 -7.72 -15.37 -5.04
N HIS A 103 -8.25 -15.25 -3.81
CA HIS A 103 -8.16 -16.23 -2.73
C HIS A 103 -9.12 -17.43 -2.86
N ILE A 104 -10.32 -17.24 -3.43
CA ILE A 104 -11.26 -18.36 -3.73
C ILE A 104 -10.69 -19.21 -4.87
N LEU A 105 -10.14 -18.57 -5.90
CA LEU A 105 -9.49 -19.27 -7.00
C LEU A 105 -8.08 -19.77 -6.63
N SER A 106 -7.39 -19.29 -5.60
CA SER A 106 -6.15 -19.97 -5.17
C SER A 106 -6.42 -21.29 -4.46
N ASN A 107 -7.61 -21.47 -3.87
CA ASN A 107 -7.97 -22.70 -3.19
C ASN A 107 -8.22 -23.84 -4.20
N LYS A 108 -7.29 -24.80 -4.27
CA LYS A 108 -7.37 -25.96 -5.18
C LYS A 108 -8.64 -26.80 -4.95
N THR A 109 -9.09 -26.93 -3.69
CA THR A 109 -10.31 -27.65 -3.33
C THR A 109 -11.53 -26.93 -3.91
N TYR A 110 -11.65 -25.62 -3.66
CA TYR A 110 -12.78 -24.85 -4.19
C TYR A 110 -12.80 -24.82 -5.72
N LYS A 111 -11.64 -24.63 -6.36
CA LYS A 111 -11.51 -24.71 -7.82
C LYS A 111 -12.01 -26.03 -8.38
N TYR A 112 -11.63 -27.13 -7.74
CA TYR A 112 -12.06 -28.47 -8.15
C TYR A 112 -13.58 -28.63 -7.97
N LEU A 113 -14.11 -28.24 -6.81
CA LEU A 113 -15.55 -28.31 -6.54
C LEU A 113 -16.35 -27.42 -7.50
N LEU A 114 -15.87 -26.22 -7.80
CA LEU A 114 -16.48 -25.30 -8.76
C LEU A 114 -16.47 -25.89 -10.18
N ALA A 115 -15.35 -26.43 -10.64
CA ALA A 115 -15.22 -27.03 -11.96
C ALA A 115 -16.13 -28.26 -12.17
N ASN A 116 -16.52 -28.93 -11.09
CA ASN A 116 -17.39 -30.11 -11.11
C ASN A 116 -18.83 -29.82 -10.63
N ASN A 117 -19.23 -28.55 -10.45
CA ASN A 117 -20.55 -28.16 -9.91
C ASN A 117 -20.89 -28.74 -8.51
N LEU A 118 -19.88 -29.00 -7.69
CA LEU A 118 -19.98 -29.57 -6.33
C LEU A 118 -19.75 -28.51 -5.23
N THR A 119 -19.97 -27.22 -5.51
CA THR A 119 -19.69 -26.11 -4.57
C THR A 119 -20.49 -26.18 -3.26
N HIS A 120 -21.63 -26.89 -3.26
CA HIS A 120 -22.42 -27.15 -2.06
C HIS A 120 -21.71 -28.03 -1.02
N LEU A 121 -20.66 -28.75 -1.42
CA LEU A 121 -19.83 -29.59 -0.54
C LEU A 121 -18.68 -28.82 0.11
N PHE A 122 -18.42 -27.57 -0.29
CA PHE A 122 -17.33 -26.77 0.27
C PHE A 122 -17.58 -26.46 1.75
N LYS A 123 -16.59 -26.72 2.60
CA LYS A 123 -16.60 -26.42 4.04
C LYS A 123 -15.36 -25.61 4.44
N PRO A 124 -15.44 -24.76 5.48
CA PRO A 124 -14.29 -24.03 5.97
C PRO A 124 -13.37 -24.93 6.80
N THR A 125 -12.10 -24.56 6.88
CA THR A 125 -11.18 -25.04 7.92
C THR A 125 -11.66 -24.53 9.28
N ARG A 126 -11.91 -25.45 10.23
CA ARG A 126 -12.53 -25.15 11.53
C ARG A 126 -11.64 -25.44 12.74
N TYR A 127 -10.60 -26.22 12.53
CA TYR A 127 -9.72 -26.69 13.59
C TYR A 127 -8.31 -26.12 13.40
N TYR A 128 -7.70 -25.67 14.48
CA TYR A 128 -6.45 -24.91 14.48
C TYR A 128 -5.79 -24.96 15.85
N ILE A 129 -4.55 -24.49 15.91
CA ILE A 129 -3.78 -24.34 17.14
C ILE A 129 -3.55 -22.85 17.37
N THR A 130 -3.71 -22.40 18.61
CA THR A 130 -3.29 -21.06 19.03
C THR A 130 -2.10 -21.19 19.97
N TYR A 131 -1.17 -20.24 19.95
CA TYR A 131 -0.04 -20.25 20.87
C TYR A 131 0.35 -18.84 21.32
N ASP A 132 0.95 -18.77 22.49
CA ASP A 132 1.61 -17.58 22.99
C ASP A 132 2.93 -17.93 23.67
N ILE A 133 3.91 -17.03 23.56
CA ILE A 133 5.25 -17.20 24.14
C ILE A 133 5.63 -15.96 24.92
N GLU A 134 6.04 -16.18 26.15
CA GLU A 134 6.52 -15.15 27.06
C GLU A 134 8.05 -15.08 26.99
N THR A 135 8.56 -13.85 26.88
CA THR A 135 9.98 -13.58 26.72
C THR A 135 10.48 -12.57 27.75
N LEU A 136 11.74 -12.72 28.16
CA LEU A 136 12.48 -11.77 28.99
C LEU A 136 13.38 -10.93 28.10
N GLU A 137 13.43 -9.63 28.36
CA GLU A 137 14.34 -8.72 27.67
C GLU A 137 15.72 -8.73 28.33
N ASN A 138 16.74 -9.19 27.59
CA ASN A 138 18.14 -9.08 27.99
C ASN A 138 18.79 -7.90 27.27
N LYS A 139 19.03 -6.79 27.98
CA LYS A 139 19.62 -5.58 27.39
C LYS A 139 21.12 -5.76 27.19
N ILE A 140 21.57 -5.67 25.95
CA ILE A 140 22.96 -5.93 25.55
C ILE A 140 23.64 -4.63 25.06
N ASN A 141 22.88 -3.71 24.43
CA ASN A 141 23.37 -2.41 23.94
C ASN A 141 24.68 -2.48 23.15
N GLU A 142 24.92 -3.56 22.42
CA GLU A 142 26.12 -3.76 21.60
C GLU A 142 25.96 -3.03 20.26
N LYS A 143 26.99 -2.29 19.86
CA LYS A 143 27.12 -1.76 18.49
C LYS A 143 27.93 -2.76 17.68
N ASN A 144 27.32 -3.28 16.62
CA ASN A 144 27.98 -4.24 15.73
C ASN A 144 28.67 -3.54 14.55
N ASP A 145 28.24 -2.32 14.19
CA ASP A 145 28.84 -1.44 13.18
C ASP A 145 28.32 0.01 13.34
N ASP A 146 28.86 0.98 12.59
CA ASP A 146 28.42 2.39 12.58
C ASP A 146 26.92 2.60 12.27
N SER A 147 26.26 1.59 11.68
CA SER A 147 24.85 1.64 11.28
C SER A 147 23.93 0.66 12.02
N SER A 148 24.44 -0.17 12.94
CA SER A 148 23.61 -1.19 13.61
C SER A 148 23.91 -1.36 15.11
N GLN A 149 22.85 -1.24 15.92
CA GLN A 149 22.90 -1.42 17.37
C GLN A 149 21.87 -2.47 17.82
N VAL A 150 22.32 -3.51 18.51
CA VAL A 150 21.46 -4.50 19.16
C VAL A 150 21.16 -4.02 20.57
N THR A 151 19.96 -3.48 20.78
CA THR A 151 19.55 -2.93 22.08
C THR A 151 19.29 -4.04 23.10
N ALA A 152 18.60 -5.11 22.69
CA ALA A 152 18.27 -6.24 23.56
C ALA A 152 18.06 -7.55 22.79
N THR A 153 18.31 -8.68 23.48
CA THR A 153 17.95 -10.04 23.03
C THR A 153 16.79 -10.56 23.86
N LEU A 154 15.81 -11.20 23.22
CA LEU A 154 14.67 -11.81 23.91
C LEU A 154 14.98 -13.27 24.28
N ILE A 155 14.75 -13.64 25.54
CA ILE A 155 14.93 -15.00 26.05
C ILE A 155 13.55 -15.58 26.36
N PRO A 156 13.09 -16.61 25.63
CA PRO A 156 11.82 -17.26 25.94
C PRO A 156 11.89 -17.98 27.29
N TYR A 157 10.85 -17.86 28.10
CA TYR A 157 10.80 -18.53 29.40
C TYR A 157 9.51 -19.31 29.68
N ALA A 158 8.43 -19.06 28.92
CA ALA A 158 7.22 -19.88 28.95
C ALA A 158 6.54 -19.87 27.58
N ILE A 159 5.92 -20.99 27.21
CA ILE A 159 5.15 -21.14 25.98
C ILE A 159 3.90 -21.96 26.26
N VAL A 160 2.79 -21.55 25.67
CA VAL A 160 1.50 -22.21 25.83
C VAL A 160 0.85 -22.39 24.47
N SER A 161 0.07 -23.45 24.32
CA SER A 161 -0.78 -23.62 23.16
C SER A 161 -2.13 -24.17 23.55
N THR A 162 -3.17 -23.69 22.87
CA THR A 162 -4.52 -24.23 22.96
C THR A 162 -4.90 -24.81 21.60
N VAL A 163 -5.25 -26.08 21.61
CA VAL A 163 -5.62 -26.86 20.43
C VAL A 163 -7.14 -26.92 20.37
N LYS A 164 -7.71 -26.63 19.20
CA LYS A 164 -9.12 -26.83 18.92
C LYS A 164 -9.30 -28.01 17.98
N LEU A 165 -9.98 -29.04 18.45
CA LEU A 165 -10.31 -30.27 17.71
C LEU A 165 -11.82 -30.48 17.64
N THR A 166 -12.24 -31.49 16.89
CA THR A 166 -13.63 -31.98 16.88
C THR A 166 -14.03 -32.55 18.23
N SER A 167 -13.08 -33.16 18.95
CA SER A 167 -13.30 -33.77 20.27
C SER A 167 -13.36 -32.77 21.42
N GLY A 168 -12.98 -31.51 21.20
CA GLY A 168 -12.99 -30.46 22.21
C GLY A 168 -11.80 -29.53 22.13
N ILE A 169 -11.62 -28.76 23.21
CA ILE A 169 -10.54 -27.77 23.37
C ILE A 169 -9.68 -28.19 24.56
N HIS A 170 -8.38 -28.33 24.33
CA HIS A 170 -7.40 -28.56 25.41
C HIS A 170 -6.18 -27.66 25.24
N SER A 171 -5.34 -27.57 26.26
CA SER A 171 -4.13 -26.74 26.22
C SER A 171 -2.96 -27.46 26.85
N PHE A 172 -1.77 -27.16 26.33
CA PHE A 172 -0.50 -27.65 26.86
C PHE A 172 0.47 -26.48 27.07
N TYR A 173 1.37 -26.64 28.04
CA TYR A 173 2.23 -25.58 28.54
C TYR A 173 3.61 -26.12 28.87
N TYR A 174 4.64 -25.38 28.49
CA TYR A 174 6.03 -25.66 28.79
C TYR A 174 6.73 -24.37 29.25
N ASP A 175 7.71 -24.50 30.13
CA ASP A 175 8.52 -23.38 30.60
C ASP A 175 9.98 -23.75 30.80
N ILE A 176 10.79 -22.74 31.08
CA ILE A 176 12.25 -22.83 31.25
C ILE A 176 12.72 -23.83 32.32
N ARG A 177 11.83 -24.29 33.22
CA ARG A 177 12.16 -25.35 34.19
C ARG A 177 12.25 -26.73 33.54
N THR A 178 11.73 -26.87 32.32
CA THR A 178 11.85 -28.07 31.49
C THR A 178 13.07 -27.94 30.58
N GLU A 179 13.97 -28.92 30.61
CA GLU A 179 15.10 -28.96 29.68
C GLU A 179 14.59 -29.09 28.23
N ASN A 180 15.15 -28.27 27.33
CA ASN A 180 14.77 -28.14 25.92
C ASN A 180 13.25 -27.95 25.71
N PHE A 181 12.63 -27.12 26.56
CA PHE A 181 11.18 -26.93 26.57
C PHE A 181 10.57 -26.49 25.24
N LEU A 182 11.29 -25.72 24.42
CA LEU A 182 10.83 -25.32 23.09
C LEU A 182 10.82 -26.48 22.10
N ASP A 183 11.80 -27.38 22.16
CA ASP A 183 11.86 -28.55 21.28
C ASP A 183 10.75 -29.54 21.66
N LYS A 184 10.56 -29.79 22.96
CA LYS A 184 9.42 -30.58 23.46
C LYS A 184 8.07 -29.97 23.10
N TRP A 185 7.96 -28.64 23.15
CA TRP A 185 6.77 -27.94 22.69
C TRP A 185 6.55 -28.12 21.18
N LEU A 186 7.60 -28.05 20.36
CA LEU A 186 7.50 -28.30 18.91
C LEU A 186 7.09 -29.73 18.61
N GLU A 187 7.65 -30.73 19.30
CA GLU A 187 7.27 -32.14 19.16
C GLU A 187 5.77 -32.32 19.45
N GLN A 188 5.29 -31.81 20.60
CA GLN A 188 3.87 -31.86 20.96
C GLN A 188 3.02 -31.11 19.92
N LEU A 189 3.46 -29.92 19.47
CA LEU A 189 2.76 -29.13 18.46
C LEU A 189 2.59 -29.93 17.16
N PHE A 190 3.62 -30.65 16.71
CA PHE A 190 3.55 -31.46 15.49
C PHE A 190 2.63 -32.67 15.65
N GLU A 191 2.59 -33.33 16.81
CA GLU A 191 1.63 -34.42 17.07
C GLU A 191 0.18 -33.90 17.05
N GLU A 192 -0.08 -32.78 17.73
CA GLU A 192 -1.40 -32.14 17.71
C GLU A 192 -1.79 -31.67 16.30
N ALA A 193 -0.82 -31.16 15.52
CA ALA A 193 -1.04 -30.76 14.15
C ALA A 193 -1.47 -31.93 13.25
N LYS A 194 -0.96 -33.15 13.48
CA LYS A 194 -1.43 -34.34 12.75
C LYS A 194 -2.92 -34.60 13.02
N GLN A 195 -3.37 -34.41 14.26
CA GLN A 195 -4.78 -34.58 14.62
C GLN A 195 -5.66 -33.46 14.06
N VAL A 196 -5.24 -32.19 14.16
CA VAL A 196 -5.93 -31.05 13.54
C VAL A 196 -6.08 -31.23 12.03
N LYS A 197 -5.04 -31.76 11.37
CA LYS A 197 -5.08 -32.11 9.95
C LYS A 197 -6.13 -33.16 9.65
N LYS A 198 -6.23 -34.21 10.47
CA LYS A 198 -7.24 -35.27 10.31
C LYS A 198 -8.66 -34.71 10.45
N ASP A 199 -8.88 -33.85 11.43
CA ASP A 199 -10.19 -33.26 11.72
C ASP A 199 -10.68 -32.30 10.61
N ASN A 200 -9.76 -31.61 9.93
CA ASN A 200 -10.10 -30.73 8.79
C ASN A 200 -10.28 -31.47 7.46
N LYS A 201 -9.87 -32.75 7.34
CA LYS A 201 -9.90 -33.51 6.08
C LYS A 201 -11.33 -33.65 5.53
N TYR A 202 -11.51 -33.59 4.22
CA TYR A 202 -12.78 -33.98 3.58
C TYR A 202 -12.94 -35.50 3.63
N ILE A 203 -14.19 -35.97 3.76
CA ILE A 203 -14.53 -37.40 3.80
C ILE A 203 -14.19 -38.06 2.46
N ASP A 204 -14.46 -37.37 1.35
CA ASP A 204 -14.05 -37.78 0.02
C ASP A 204 -12.57 -37.44 -0.22
N GLU A 205 -11.76 -38.49 -0.42
CA GLU A 205 -10.32 -38.36 -0.64
C GLU A 205 -9.96 -37.93 -2.07
N THR A 206 -10.91 -37.92 -3.00
CA THR A 206 -10.69 -37.48 -4.39
C THR A 206 -10.57 -35.96 -4.52
N PHE A 207 -11.06 -35.20 -3.53
CA PHE A 207 -10.95 -33.74 -3.51
C PHE A 207 -9.50 -33.31 -3.27
N PRO A 208 -8.91 -32.41 -4.08
CA PRO A 208 -7.58 -31.85 -3.80
C PRO A 208 -7.62 -31.05 -2.50
N GLN A 209 -6.82 -31.38 -1.48
CA GLN A 209 -6.91 -30.74 -0.15
C GLN A 209 -5.65 -29.92 0.21
N TYR A 210 -5.83 -28.92 1.07
CA TYR A 210 -4.73 -28.23 1.73
C TYR A 210 -4.19 -29.08 2.89
N TYR A 211 -2.87 -29.16 3.00
CA TYR A 211 -2.20 -29.97 4.03
C TYR A 211 -1.58 -29.13 5.16
N GLU A 212 -1.75 -27.81 5.12
CA GLU A 212 -1.20 -26.89 6.09
C GLU A 212 -2.11 -26.80 7.32
N VAL A 213 -1.52 -26.81 8.51
CA VAL A 213 -2.23 -26.70 9.79
C VAL A 213 -2.09 -25.26 10.29
N PRO A 214 -3.20 -24.53 10.52
CA PRO A 214 -3.14 -23.17 11.03
C PRO A 214 -2.63 -23.15 12.48
N VAL A 215 -1.52 -22.45 12.71
CA VAL A 215 -0.95 -22.18 14.02
C VAL A 215 -0.90 -20.65 14.23
N ILE A 216 -1.70 -20.13 15.14
CA ILE A 216 -2.10 -18.72 15.22
C ILE A 216 -1.62 -18.08 16.52
N ARG A 217 -1.20 -16.80 16.47
CA ARG A 217 -0.80 -16.02 17.65
C ARG A 217 -1.41 -14.62 17.67
N PHE A 218 -1.72 -14.12 18.87
CA PHE A 218 -2.36 -12.81 19.11
C PHE A 218 -1.43 -11.59 18.97
N ASN A 219 -0.12 -11.74 19.19
CA ASN A 219 0.86 -10.64 19.11
C ASN A 219 1.81 -10.83 17.93
N SER A 220 1.47 -10.27 16.76
CA SER A 220 2.24 -10.41 15.52
C SER A 220 3.38 -9.38 15.38
N ALA A 221 4.19 -9.18 16.43
CA ALA A 221 5.46 -8.51 16.19
C ALA A 221 6.41 -9.53 15.54
N LYS A 222 7.11 -9.17 14.46
CA LYS A 222 8.08 -10.08 13.78
C LYS A 222 9.13 -10.70 14.72
N PHE A 223 9.29 -10.16 15.93
CA PHE A 223 10.27 -10.53 16.95
C PHE A 223 10.10 -11.94 17.52
N ASP A 224 8.91 -12.53 17.44
CA ASP A 224 8.64 -13.77 18.16
C ASP A 224 8.85 -15.04 17.34
N ALA A 225 8.53 -15.00 16.05
CA ALA A 225 8.87 -16.09 15.14
C ALA A 225 10.40 -16.28 15.07
N SER A 226 11.17 -15.20 15.21
CA SER A 226 12.63 -15.27 15.33
C SER A 226 13.13 -16.01 16.57
N VAL A 227 12.35 -16.02 17.65
CA VAL A 227 12.70 -16.80 18.86
C VAL A 227 12.59 -18.30 18.58
N LEU A 228 11.59 -18.71 17.79
CA LEU A 228 11.38 -20.11 17.41
C LEU A 228 12.26 -20.58 16.25
N PHE A 229 12.78 -19.67 15.40
CA PHE A 229 13.57 -20.06 14.21
C PHE A 229 14.82 -20.86 14.54
N LYS A 230 15.44 -20.66 15.70
CA LYS A 230 16.59 -21.48 16.12
C LYS A 230 16.19 -22.93 16.34
N ASN A 231 15.04 -23.16 16.97
CA ASN A 231 14.49 -24.49 17.27
C ASN A 231 13.81 -25.14 16.05
N LEU A 232 13.40 -24.34 15.06
CA LEU A 232 12.85 -24.84 13.79
C LEU A 232 13.92 -25.33 12.80
N LYS A 233 15.22 -25.25 13.11
CA LYS A 233 16.28 -25.91 12.34
C LYS A 233 16.62 -27.26 12.97
N SER A 234 15.93 -28.33 12.54
CA SER A 234 16.22 -29.71 12.93
C SER A 234 16.55 -30.56 11.70
N LYS A 235 17.08 -31.77 11.92
CA LYS A 235 17.17 -32.81 10.88
C LYS A 235 15.78 -33.33 10.49
N ASP A 236 14.81 -33.23 11.39
CA ASP A 236 13.49 -33.86 11.25
C ASP A 236 12.47 -32.96 10.53
N TRP A 237 12.75 -31.67 10.32
CA TRP A 237 11.87 -30.74 9.62
C TRP A 237 12.64 -29.63 8.88
N ILE A 238 12.10 -29.21 7.72
CA ILE A 238 12.71 -28.20 6.83
C ILE A 238 11.72 -27.05 6.62
N ILE A 239 12.22 -25.81 6.75
CA ILE A 239 11.45 -24.61 6.40
C ILE A 239 11.38 -24.54 4.87
N SER A 240 10.20 -24.81 4.31
CA SER A 240 9.98 -24.84 2.86
C SER A 240 9.79 -23.45 2.23
N LYS A 241 9.27 -22.48 2.99
CA LYS A 241 9.03 -21.11 2.51
C LYS A 241 8.94 -20.12 3.68
N TYR A 242 9.55 -18.94 3.51
CA TYR A 242 9.31 -17.78 4.37
C TYR A 242 8.16 -16.95 3.78
N LEU A 243 7.02 -16.89 4.47
CA LEU A 243 5.95 -15.97 4.12
C LEU A 243 6.17 -14.64 4.86
N GLY A 244 6.50 -13.59 4.13
CA GLY A 244 6.55 -12.22 4.65
C GLY A 244 5.31 -11.44 4.23
N SER A 245 4.55 -10.94 5.19
CA SER A 245 3.62 -9.82 4.96
C SER A 245 3.54 -8.89 6.17
N ARG A 246 3.28 -7.62 5.87
CA ARG A 246 3.17 -6.47 6.76
C ARG A 246 1.79 -6.49 7.46
N CYS A 247 1.81 -6.25 8.78
CA CYS A 247 0.70 -5.83 9.66
C CYS A 247 -0.61 -6.64 9.76
N CYS A 248 -1.04 -6.92 10.99
CA CYS A 248 -2.34 -6.49 11.55
C CYS A 248 -2.33 -6.56 13.08
N LYS A 249 -1.68 -5.59 13.74
CA LYS A 249 -1.74 -5.45 15.22
C LYS A 249 -3.03 -4.79 15.75
N ARG A 250 -4.09 -4.63 14.93
CA ARG A 250 -5.24 -3.77 15.29
C ARG A 250 -6.65 -4.36 15.19
N PHE A 251 -6.85 -5.57 14.65
CA PHE A 251 -8.20 -6.12 14.47
C PHE A 251 -8.81 -6.79 15.71
N TRP A 252 -8.06 -6.91 16.81
CA TRP A 252 -8.43 -7.80 17.91
C TRP A 252 -8.62 -7.04 19.21
N LYS A 253 -9.76 -6.35 19.36
CA LYS A 253 -10.24 -5.94 20.68
C LYS A 253 -11.67 -6.43 20.86
N TRP A 254 -11.78 -7.61 21.46
CA TRP A 254 -13.06 -8.21 21.82
C TRP A 254 -13.28 -8.10 23.32
N ASP A 255 -14.36 -7.45 23.73
CA ASP A 255 -14.57 -6.95 25.10
C ASP A 255 -15.34 -7.94 26.00
N LEU A 256 -15.35 -9.23 25.67
CA LEU A 256 -16.20 -10.23 26.35
C LEU A 256 -15.48 -11.23 27.25
N GLN A 257 -14.15 -11.20 27.37
CA GLN A 257 -13.43 -11.86 28.47
C GLN A 257 -12.33 -10.93 29.01
N LYS A 258 -12.39 -10.64 30.32
CA LYS A 258 -11.35 -9.87 30.98
C LYS A 258 -10.06 -10.68 30.98
N LYS A 259 -9.13 -10.34 30.07
CA LYS A 259 -7.74 -10.79 30.11
C LYS A 259 -7.20 -10.63 31.54
N GLY A 260 -6.50 -11.65 32.05
CA GLY A 260 -5.81 -11.58 33.33
C GLY A 260 -4.75 -10.47 33.34
N ARG A 261 -4.06 -10.27 34.47
CA ARG A 261 -3.00 -9.25 34.56
C ARG A 261 -1.69 -9.88 34.99
N PHE A 262 -0.63 -9.62 34.24
CA PHE A 262 0.70 -10.07 34.58
C PHE A 262 1.70 -8.88 34.57
N PRO A 263 2.60 -8.76 35.57
CA PRO A 263 3.51 -7.63 35.69
C PRO A 263 4.77 -7.83 34.83
N HIS A 264 4.63 -7.71 33.51
CA HIS A 264 5.74 -7.96 32.56
C HIS A 264 6.95 -7.03 32.74
N GLU A 265 6.78 -5.79 33.23
CA GLU A 265 7.90 -4.86 33.50
C GLU A 265 8.68 -5.21 34.79
N PHE A 266 8.05 -5.95 35.71
CA PHE A 266 8.66 -6.32 36.98
C PHE A 266 9.58 -7.55 36.84
N ILE A 267 9.17 -8.51 36.01
CA ILE A 267 9.91 -9.75 35.76
C ILE A 267 10.99 -9.52 34.71
N ASN A 268 12.24 -9.89 35.02
CA ASN A 268 13.39 -9.74 34.15
C ASN A 268 14.38 -10.89 34.31
N THR A 269 15.43 -10.90 33.48
CA THR A 269 16.45 -11.97 33.45
C THR A 269 17.18 -12.20 34.78
N LYS A 270 17.19 -11.22 35.69
CA LYS A 270 17.87 -11.32 36.99
C LYS A 270 16.98 -11.84 38.11
N ASN A 271 15.67 -11.61 38.05
CA ASN A 271 14.77 -11.88 39.17
C ASN A 271 13.69 -12.94 38.89
N TYR A 272 13.46 -13.35 37.64
CA TYR A 272 12.31 -14.19 37.27
C TYR A 272 12.21 -15.47 38.13
N MET A 273 13.32 -16.17 38.36
CA MET A 273 13.31 -17.42 39.11
C MET A 273 12.92 -17.20 40.58
N ASN A 274 13.52 -16.19 41.21
CA ASN A 274 13.24 -15.85 42.61
C ASN A 274 11.82 -15.33 42.79
N GLU A 275 11.35 -14.46 41.90
CA GLU A 275 10.02 -13.87 42.00
C GLU A 275 8.91 -14.85 41.64
N LEU A 276 9.10 -15.74 40.65
CA LEU A 276 8.07 -16.70 40.23
C LEU A 276 7.94 -17.90 41.17
N ASN A 277 8.98 -18.22 41.95
CA ASN A 277 8.93 -19.28 42.96
C ASN A 277 8.17 -18.88 44.23
N LYS A 278 7.84 -17.60 44.43
CA LYS A 278 7.08 -17.15 45.60
C LYS A 278 5.62 -17.59 45.53
N SER A 279 5.04 -17.89 46.69
CA SER A 279 3.63 -18.30 46.84
C SER A 279 2.68 -17.13 47.12
N GLU A 280 3.21 -15.97 47.49
CA GLU A 280 2.42 -14.75 47.71
C GLU A 280 2.00 -14.11 46.37
N PRO A 281 0.85 -13.40 46.31
CA PRO A 281 0.48 -12.60 45.14
C PRO A 281 1.51 -11.51 44.81
N PHE A 282 1.46 -10.99 43.59
CA PHE A 282 2.24 -9.83 43.18
C PHE A 282 1.72 -8.57 43.89
N PRO A 283 2.59 -7.75 44.50
CA PRO A 283 2.20 -6.45 45.04
C PRO A 283 1.63 -5.54 43.94
N ILE A 284 0.67 -4.68 44.28
CA ILE A 284 0.01 -3.76 43.32
C ILE A 284 1.01 -2.90 42.53
N GLU A 285 2.09 -2.48 43.19
CA GLU A 285 3.14 -1.61 42.63
C GLU A 285 3.93 -2.27 41.50
N THR A 286 3.93 -3.61 41.44
CA THR A 286 4.61 -4.34 40.36
C THR A 286 3.88 -4.23 39.01
N PHE A 287 2.63 -3.79 39.01
CA PHE A 287 1.82 -3.59 37.80
C PHE A 287 1.91 -2.17 37.24
N ASP A 288 2.66 -1.28 37.89
CA ASP A 288 2.82 0.10 37.44
C ASP A 288 3.61 0.15 36.13
N ASN A 289 3.07 0.86 35.13
CA ASN A 289 3.72 1.03 33.84
C ASN A 289 4.63 2.25 33.88
N LYS A 290 5.94 2.03 33.95
CA LYS A 290 6.93 3.12 34.07
C LYS A 290 7.03 3.95 32.81
N LEU A 291 6.83 3.33 31.64
CA LEU A 291 6.92 4.00 30.33
C LEU A 291 5.78 4.99 30.07
N ARG A 292 4.59 4.71 30.58
CA ARG A 292 3.38 5.53 30.40
C ARG A 292 3.01 6.33 31.64
N ASN A 293 3.82 6.23 32.70
CA ASN A 293 3.56 6.81 34.01
C ASN A 293 2.13 6.52 34.50
N LYS A 294 1.70 5.25 34.42
CA LYS A 294 0.35 4.83 34.80
C LYS A 294 0.40 3.81 35.93
N LYS A 295 -0.31 4.13 37.02
CA LYS A 295 -0.53 3.21 38.15
C LYS A 295 -1.73 2.30 37.92
N LEU A 296 -1.69 1.10 38.48
CA LEU A 296 -2.84 0.20 38.45
C LEU A 296 -3.92 0.68 39.45
N SER A 297 -5.17 0.81 39.01
CA SER A 297 -6.28 1.15 39.91
C SER A 297 -6.59 -0.01 40.87
N GLU A 298 -6.99 0.28 42.10
CA GLU A 298 -7.38 -0.73 43.10
C GLU A 298 -8.44 -1.72 42.60
N VAL A 299 -9.43 -1.25 41.83
CA VAL A 299 -10.48 -2.11 41.23
C VAL A 299 -9.85 -3.22 40.38
N LYS A 300 -8.88 -2.85 39.54
CA LYS A 300 -8.15 -3.78 38.66
C LYS A 300 -7.21 -4.70 39.42
N TYR A 301 -6.69 -4.26 40.57
CA TYR A 301 -5.89 -5.11 41.45
C TYR A 301 -6.76 -6.14 42.18
N LYS A 302 -7.97 -5.76 42.60
CA LYS A 302 -8.96 -6.71 43.15
C LYS A 302 -9.32 -7.80 42.13
N GLU A 303 -9.47 -7.45 40.85
CA GLU A 303 -9.67 -8.46 39.77
C GLU A 303 -8.53 -9.48 39.72
N TYR A 304 -7.28 -9.03 39.83
CA TYR A 304 -6.10 -9.89 39.88
C TYR A 304 -6.15 -10.83 41.12
N LEU A 305 -6.46 -10.30 42.29
CA LEU A 305 -6.56 -11.09 43.52
C LEU A 305 -7.67 -12.15 43.44
N VAL A 306 -8.81 -11.82 42.83
CA VAL A 306 -9.90 -12.78 42.59
C VAL A 306 -9.43 -13.91 41.68
N ALA A 307 -8.71 -13.62 40.61
CA ALA A 307 -8.16 -14.66 39.73
C ALA A 307 -7.16 -15.58 40.46
N VAL A 308 -6.30 -15.01 41.32
CA VAL A 308 -5.40 -15.79 42.18
C VAL A 308 -6.19 -16.65 43.19
N GLN A 309 -7.27 -16.12 43.77
CA GLN A 309 -8.12 -16.86 44.70
C GLN A 309 -8.87 -18.01 44.01
N GLN A 310 -9.39 -17.80 42.79
CA GLN A 310 -10.06 -18.85 42.01
C GLN A 310 -9.09 -19.99 41.67
N LEU A 311 -7.85 -19.66 41.28
CA LEU A 311 -6.79 -20.66 41.16
C LEU A 311 -6.60 -21.44 42.46
N ASN A 312 -6.58 -20.71 43.58
CA ASN A 312 -6.42 -21.24 44.93
C ASN A 312 -7.50 -22.24 45.35
N GLN A 313 -8.69 -22.20 44.75
CA GLN A 313 -9.81 -23.09 45.06
C GLN A 313 -9.86 -24.38 44.22
N SER A 314 -9.12 -24.47 43.11
CA SER A 314 -9.09 -25.70 42.29
C SER A 314 -8.26 -26.81 42.97
N GLU A 315 -8.83 -28.03 43.05
CA GLU A 315 -8.20 -29.21 43.68
C GLU A 315 -6.96 -29.73 42.92
N ALA A 316 -6.78 -29.33 41.66
CA ALA A 316 -5.72 -29.81 40.76
C ALA A 316 -4.34 -29.16 40.96
N ALA A 317 -4.21 -28.13 41.81
CA ALA A 317 -2.97 -27.41 42.04
C ALA A 317 -2.70 -27.24 43.55
N LYS A 318 -2.17 -28.29 44.18
CA LYS A 318 -1.46 -28.19 45.46
C LYS A 318 -0.05 -27.70 45.12
N HIS A 319 0.43 -26.67 45.84
CA HIS A 319 1.63 -25.84 45.58
C HIS A 319 1.37 -24.68 44.60
N LYS A 320 0.88 -23.53 45.10
CA LYS A 320 0.57 -22.33 44.31
C LYS A 320 1.72 -21.33 44.37
N THR A 321 2.64 -21.45 43.43
CA THR A 321 3.67 -20.45 43.15
C THR A 321 3.16 -19.46 42.10
N ARG A 322 3.82 -18.33 41.93
CA ARG A 322 3.54 -17.41 40.82
C ARG A 322 3.80 -18.05 39.44
N TRP A 323 4.55 -19.15 39.34
CA TRP A 323 4.61 -19.98 38.12
C TRP A 323 3.25 -20.58 37.76
N ASP A 324 2.47 -21.01 38.75
CA ASP A 324 1.15 -21.60 38.51
C ASP A 324 0.16 -20.53 38.06
N TYR A 325 0.28 -19.32 38.60
CA TYR A 325 -0.42 -18.15 38.10
C TYR A 325 -0.04 -17.82 36.66
N LEU A 326 1.25 -17.80 36.32
CA LEU A 326 1.74 -17.56 34.96
C LEU A 326 1.18 -18.59 33.98
N LYS A 327 1.22 -19.88 34.34
CA LYS A 327 0.64 -20.96 33.52
C LYS A 327 -0.84 -20.72 33.25
N HIS A 328 -1.62 -20.41 34.30
CA HIS A 328 -3.04 -20.12 34.15
C HIS A 328 -3.31 -18.86 33.31
N TYR A 329 -2.57 -17.79 33.55
CA TYR A 329 -2.65 -16.54 32.80
C TYR A 329 -2.40 -16.78 31.31
N ASN A 330 -1.32 -17.49 30.97
CA ASN A 330 -0.96 -17.84 29.59
C ASN A 330 -2.03 -18.73 28.94
N MET A 331 -2.57 -19.72 29.67
CA MET A 331 -3.65 -20.58 29.15
C MET A 331 -4.94 -19.81 28.85
N LEU A 332 -5.27 -18.79 29.65
CA LEU A 332 -6.39 -17.90 29.34
C LEU A 332 -6.12 -17.06 28.09
N ASP A 333 -4.88 -16.58 27.92
CA ASP A 333 -4.45 -15.76 26.78
C ASP A 333 -4.56 -16.47 25.43
N THR A 334 -4.36 -17.79 25.38
CA THR A 334 -4.58 -18.58 24.15
C THR A 334 -6.03 -19.03 23.99
N ARG A 335 -6.71 -19.37 25.09
CA ARG A 335 -8.10 -19.86 25.04
C ARG A 335 -9.11 -18.76 24.66
N VAL A 336 -8.90 -17.53 25.12
CA VAL A 336 -9.77 -16.38 24.77
C VAL A 336 -9.78 -16.08 23.27
N LEU A 337 -8.79 -16.57 22.52
CA LEU A 337 -8.70 -16.40 21.06
C LEU A 337 -9.67 -17.29 20.30
N ILE A 338 -10.18 -18.36 20.91
CA ILE A 338 -11.00 -19.34 20.21
C ILE A 338 -12.33 -18.73 19.75
N GLU A 339 -13.08 -18.12 20.65
CA GLU A 339 -14.38 -17.53 20.33
C GLU A 339 -14.30 -16.46 19.23
N PRO A 340 -13.37 -15.48 19.27
CA PRO A 340 -13.16 -14.53 18.17
C PRO A 340 -12.79 -15.20 16.85
N ILE A 341 -11.89 -16.18 16.86
CA ILE A 341 -11.45 -16.85 15.63
C ILE A 341 -12.62 -17.65 15.03
N ASP A 342 -13.42 -18.33 15.85
CA ASP A 342 -14.61 -19.06 15.40
C ASP A 342 -15.67 -18.16 14.80
N TYR A 343 -15.96 -17.05 15.48
CA TYR A 343 -16.87 -16.04 14.96
C TYR A 343 -16.41 -15.55 13.58
N LEU A 344 -15.11 -15.32 13.41
CA LEU A 344 -14.56 -14.89 12.13
C LEU A 344 -14.56 -15.99 11.08
N ILE A 345 -14.27 -17.25 11.42
CA ILE A 345 -14.39 -18.38 10.49
C ILE A 345 -15.80 -18.42 9.93
N GLU A 346 -16.82 -18.34 10.78
CA GLU A 346 -18.23 -18.38 10.36
C GLU A 346 -18.62 -17.11 9.58
N LEU A 347 -18.20 -15.92 10.04
CA LEU A 347 -18.44 -14.65 9.36
C LEU A 347 -17.86 -14.64 7.95
N MET A 348 -16.60 -15.05 7.79
CA MET A 348 -15.91 -15.11 6.51
C MET A 348 -16.50 -16.19 5.61
N PHE A 349 -16.91 -17.33 6.20
CA PHE A 349 -17.50 -18.41 5.44
C PHE A 349 -18.90 -18.08 4.90
N LYS A 350 -19.62 -17.12 5.50
CA LYS A 350 -20.83 -16.52 4.90
C LYS A 350 -20.57 -16.02 3.48
N TYR A 351 -19.36 -15.56 3.20
CA TYR A 351 -18.90 -15.08 1.89
C TYR A 351 -18.12 -16.16 1.10
N LYS A 352 -18.22 -17.43 1.49
CA LYS A 352 -17.48 -18.56 0.88
C LYS A 352 -15.95 -18.42 0.95
N VAL A 353 -15.45 -17.67 1.94
CA VAL A 353 -14.02 -17.51 2.20
C VAL A 353 -13.58 -18.45 3.32
N ASP A 354 -12.61 -19.33 3.04
CA ASP A 354 -11.92 -20.07 4.11
C ASP A 354 -10.88 -19.14 4.76
N MET A 355 -11.21 -18.62 5.93
CA MET A 355 -10.37 -17.69 6.69
C MET A 355 -8.98 -18.28 6.99
N LEU A 356 -8.92 -19.53 7.44
CA LEU A 356 -7.68 -20.11 7.98
C LEU A 356 -6.75 -20.62 6.87
N ALA A 357 -7.30 -21.06 5.74
CA ALA A 357 -6.51 -21.40 4.55
C ALA A 357 -5.91 -20.17 3.84
N ASN A 358 -6.33 -18.94 4.22
CA ASN A 358 -5.96 -17.69 3.57
C ASN A 358 -5.36 -16.64 4.53
N ILE A 359 -4.81 -17.05 5.69
CA ILE A 359 -4.28 -16.15 6.76
C ILE A 359 -3.19 -15.17 6.26
N SER A 360 -2.55 -15.42 5.11
CA SER A 360 -1.57 -14.49 4.52
C SER A 360 -2.13 -13.49 3.51
N MET A 361 -3.43 -13.50 3.16
CA MET A 361 -4.00 -12.64 2.12
C MET A 361 -5.51 -12.38 2.37
N PHE A 362 -5.82 -11.51 3.33
CA PHE A 362 -7.19 -10.99 3.50
C PHE A 362 -7.50 -9.94 2.43
N SER A 363 -8.33 -10.31 1.45
CA SER A 363 -9.14 -9.39 0.64
C SER A 363 -10.36 -10.15 0.09
N GLU A 364 -11.57 -9.83 0.58
CA GLU A 364 -12.88 -10.52 0.44
C GLU A 364 -13.54 -10.47 -0.96
N ASP A 365 -14.54 -11.36 -1.20
CA ASP A 365 -15.72 -11.24 -2.11
C ASP A 365 -16.73 -12.38 -1.78
N PRO A 366 -17.88 -12.64 -2.46
CA PRO A 366 -19.01 -11.85 -3.01
C PRO A 366 -20.38 -12.31 -2.45
N LEU A 367 -21.44 -11.50 -2.61
CA LEU A 367 -22.77 -11.97 -3.08
C LEU A 367 -23.59 -10.76 -3.55
N VAL A 368 -23.62 -10.57 -4.88
CA VAL A 368 -24.61 -9.85 -5.70
C VAL A 368 -25.09 -8.51 -5.12
N VAL A 369 -24.34 -7.45 -5.41
CA VAL A 369 -24.79 -6.06 -5.24
C VAL A 369 -25.68 -5.69 -6.41
N ASP A 370 -26.82 -5.09 -6.06
CA ASP A 370 -27.92 -4.65 -6.89
C ASP A 370 -27.59 -4.06 -8.27
N LYS A 371 -28.56 -4.25 -9.17
CA LYS A 371 -28.62 -3.88 -10.59
C LYS A 371 -28.28 -2.41 -10.88
N MET A 372 -27.00 -2.07 -10.85
CA MET A 372 -26.47 -0.86 -11.48
C MET A 372 -25.17 -1.22 -12.19
N LEU A 373 -25.22 -1.25 -13.53
CA LEU A 373 -24.02 -1.43 -14.35
C LEU A 373 -23.20 -0.14 -14.26
N LEU A 374 -22.08 -0.18 -13.54
CA LEU A 374 -21.08 0.87 -13.65
C LEU A 374 -20.42 0.76 -15.02
N PHE A 375 -20.05 1.87 -15.62
CA PHE A 375 -19.29 1.84 -16.86
C PHE A 375 -18.29 2.98 -16.94
N VAL A 376 -17.25 2.76 -17.74
CA VAL A 376 -16.38 3.80 -18.25
C VAL A 376 -16.60 3.87 -19.76
N ALA A 377 -16.94 5.05 -20.26
CA ALA A 377 -17.12 5.30 -21.68
C ALA A 377 -15.99 6.19 -22.20
N GLU A 378 -15.41 5.82 -23.34
CA GLU A 378 -14.51 6.67 -24.11
C GLU A 378 -15.34 7.38 -25.18
N ILE A 379 -15.38 8.71 -25.12
CA ILE A 379 -16.26 9.51 -25.96
C ILE A 379 -15.55 10.76 -26.49
N LYS A 380 -16.11 11.33 -27.55
CA LYS A 380 -15.99 12.75 -27.88
C LYS A 380 -17.32 13.43 -27.66
N GLY A 381 -17.30 14.68 -27.22
CA GLY A 381 -18.51 15.45 -27.04
C GLY A 381 -18.24 16.94 -26.98
N HIS A 382 -19.27 17.72 -27.29
CA HIS A 382 -19.26 19.17 -27.22
C HIS A 382 -20.37 19.69 -26.30
N THR A 383 -20.18 20.85 -25.70
CA THR A 383 -21.30 21.56 -25.07
C THR A 383 -22.24 22.05 -26.16
N ASP A 384 -23.53 21.84 -25.99
CA ASP A 384 -24.54 22.48 -26.85
C ASP A 384 -24.35 24.00 -26.86
N GLU A 385 -24.18 24.57 -28.06
CA GLU A 385 -23.86 25.99 -28.27
C GLU A 385 -24.86 26.94 -27.57
N ARG A 386 -26.12 26.51 -27.41
CA ARG A 386 -27.17 27.29 -26.73
C ARG A 386 -26.85 27.54 -25.26
N TYR A 387 -26.06 26.66 -24.65
CA TYR A 387 -25.76 26.64 -23.22
C TYR A 387 -24.29 26.94 -22.91
N ILE A 388 -23.49 27.31 -23.92
CA ILE A 388 -22.05 27.59 -23.72
C ILE A 388 -21.81 28.65 -22.65
N ASN A 389 -22.66 29.69 -22.61
CA ASN A 389 -22.56 30.77 -21.63
C ASN A 389 -22.84 30.29 -20.18
N GLU A 390 -23.51 29.16 -20.00
CA GLU A 390 -23.76 28.58 -18.67
C GLU A 390 -22.54 27.84 -18.11
N VAL A 391 -21.62 27.40 -18.98
CA VAL A 391 -20.46 26.59 -18.60
C VAL A 391 -19.11 27.26 -18.85
N ILE A 392 -19.06 28.32 -19.67
CA ILE A 392 -17.81 28.97 -20.10
C ILE A 392 -17.00 29.57 -18.95
N ASN A 393 -17.68 30.04 -17.90
CA ASN A 393 -17.02 30.61 -16.72
C ASN A 393 -16.32 29.54 -15.87
N TRP A 394 -16.74 28.27 -15.97
CA TRP A 394 -16.10 27.17 -15.28
C TRP A 394 -16.31 25.86 -16.04
N GLY A 395 -15.34 25.49 -16.89
CA GLY A 395 -15.43 24.28 -17.71
C GLY A 395 -15.65 23.01 -16.87
N PRO A 396 -16.73 22.24 -17.10
CA PRO A 396 -17.10 21.10 -16.27
C PRO A 396 -16.22 19.87 -16.51
N ILE A 397 -15.40 19.83 -17.57
CA ILE A 397 -14.53 18.69 -17.92
C ILE A 397 -13.12 18.92 -17.37
N LEU A 398 -12.72 18.15 -16.36
CA LEU A 398 -11.41 18.21 -15.72
C LEU A 398 -10.48 17.14 -16.28
N ARG A 399 -9.55 17.51 -17.18
CA ARG A 399 -8.68 16.57 -17.90
C ARG A 399 -7.26 17.09 -18.10
N ASN A 400 -6.33 16.15 -18.22
CA ASN A 400 -4.93 16.43 -18.56
C ASN A 400 -4.77 16.43 -20.07
N ILE A 401 -4.62 17.61 -20.66
CA ILE A 401 -4.37 17.80 -22.09
C ILE A 401 -3.00 18.42 -22.32
N ASP A 402 -2.49 18.28 -23.54
CA ASP A 402 -1.26 18.93 -23.97
C ASP A 402 -1.60 20.34 -24.46
N ILE A 403 -1.01 21.36 -23.84
CA ILE A 403 -1.24 22.78 -24.16
C ILE A 403 0.08 23.37 -24.65
N THR A 404 0.06 23.99 -25.83
CA THR A 404 1.21 24.73 -26.35
C THR A 404 1.14 26.17 -25.86
N THR A 405 2.19 26.67 -25.20
CA THR A 405 2.27 28.04 -24.66
C THR A 405 2.61 29.08 -25.74
N ASN A 406 1.96 29.00 -26.90
CA ASN A 406 2.09 29.94 -28.00
C ASN A 406 1.02 31.04 -27.92
N LYS A 407 1.22 32.13 -28.69
CA LYS A 407 0.33 33.30 -28.70
C LYS A 407 -1.12 32.97 -29.07
N GLU A 408 -1.33 32.01 -29.95
CA GLU A 408 -2.66 31.58 -30.41
C GLU A 408 -3.47 30.91 -29.28
N THR A 409 -2.81 30.07 -28.49
CA THR A 409 -3.46 29.27 -27.45
C THR A 409 -3.62 30.03 -26.14
N THR A 410 -2.60 30.78 -25.71
CA THR A 410 -2.61 31.49 -24.40
C THR A 410 -3.11 32.93 -24.49
N GLY A 411 -3.32 33.43 -25.71
CA GLY A 411 -3.70 34.81 -25.98
C GLY A 411 -2.52 35.78 -25.85
N GLU A 412 -2.69 36.95 -26.49
CA GLU A 412 -1.63 37.95 -26.61
C GLU A 412 -1.11 38.46 -25.27
N PHE A 413 -2.01 38.77 -24.33
CA PHE A 413 -1.62 39.27 -23.01
C PHE A 413 -0.73 38.27 -22.27
N MET A 414 -1.14 37.00 -22.26
CA MET A 414 -0.46 35.99 -21.48
C MET A 414 0.86 35.55 -22.12
N TYR A 415 0.89 35.47 -23.45
CA TYR A 415 2.12 35.25 -24.19
C TYR A 415 3.15 36.37 -23.97
N ASN A 416 2.74 37.64 -24.06
CA ASN A 416 3.64 38.77 -23.82
C ASN A 416 4.21 38.74 -22.40
N HIS A 417 3.39 38.43 -21.40
CA HIS A 417 3.88 38.25 -20.02
C HIS A 417 4.93 37.15 -19.89
N LEU A 418 4.73 36.00 -20.54
CA LEU A 418 5.71 34.91 -20.54
C LEU A 418 7.04 35.35 -21.17
N VAL A 419 6.99 36.08 -22.28
CA VAL A 419 8.17 36.60 -22.99
C VAL A 419 8.89 37.65 -22.13
N ASP A 420 8.17 38.64 -21.62
CA ASP A 420 8.72 39.77 -20.86
C ASP A 420 9.41 39.31 -19.56
N HIS A 421 8.90 38.24 -18.94
CA HIS A 421 9.45 37.67 -17.70
C HIS A 421 10.39 36.48 -17.93
N GLN A 422 10.77 36.20 -19.19
CA GLN A 422 11.67 35.10 -19.56
C GLN A 422 11.19 33.71 -19.07
N LEU A 423 9.86 33.53 -19.01
CA LEU A 423 9.24 32.26 -18.65
C LEU A 423 9.17 31.32 -19.87
N PRO A 424 9.02 30.00 -19.65
CA PRO A 424 8.87 29.05 -20.75
C PRO A 424 7.69 29.39 -21.68
N HIS A 425 7.99 29.68 -22.94
CA HIS A 425 7.03 29.98 -24.01
C HIS A 425 7.31 29.09 -25.23
N ASP A 426 6.32 28.93 -26.11
CA ASP A 426 6.38 28.08 -27.31
C ASP A 426 6.77 26.62 -27.02
N LYS A 427 6.35 26.11 -25.86
CA LYS A 427 6.52 24.71 -25.44
C LYS A 427 5.18 24.04 -25.24
N THR A 428 5.11 22.77 -25.58
CA THR A 428 3.96 21.93 -25.25
C THR A 428 4.16 21.31 -23.88
N GLU A 429 3.23 21.57 -22.98
CA GLU A 429 3.22 21.02 -21.63
C GLU A 429 1.89 20.32 -21.34
N ARG A 430 1.95 19.19 -20.64
CA ARG A 430 0.75 18.50 -20.19
C ARG A 430 0.22 19.15 -18.92
N LYS A 431 -1.00 19.69 -18.96
CA LYS A 431 -1.62 20.42 -17.85
C LYS A 431 -2.99 19.85 -17.52
N LEU A 432 -3.29 19.78 -16.23
CA LEU A 432 -4.67 19.56 -15.75
C LEU A 432 -5.41 20.88 -15.90
N THR A 433 -6.50 20.87 -16.66
CA THR A 433 -7.32 22.06 -16.88
C THR A 433 -8.79 21.72 -16.94
N ASN A 434 -9.62 22.77 -16.94
CA ASN A 434 -11.05 22.74 -17.13
C ASN A 434 -11.38 23.01 -18.60
N LEU A 435 -12.24 22.20 -19.18
CA LEU A 435 -12.70 22.29 -20.57
C LEU A 435 -14.22 22.36 -20.60
N VAL A 436 -14.75 23.03 -21.62
CA VAL A 436 -16.19 23.05 -21.92
C VAL A 436 -16.61 21.80 -22.70
N ASP A 437 -15.74 21.32 -23.59
CA ASP A 437 -15.93 20.13 -24.41
C ASP A 437 -14.74 19.17 -24.31
N THR A 438 -14.75 18.07 -25.07
CA THR A 438 -13.62 17.13 -25.11
C THR A 438 -12.48 17.61 -26.01
N ASN A 439 -12.46 18.87 -26.46
CA ASN A 439 -11.43 19.48 -27.30
C ASN A 439 -11.07 18.62 -28.54
N ASN A 440 -12.08 18.00 -29.17
CA ASN A 440 -11.94 17.01 -30.25
C ASN A 440 -11.08 15.76 -29.93
N GLU A 441 -10.66 15.57 -28.68
CA GLU A 441 -9.96 14.39 -28.21
C GLU A 441 -10.94 13.35 -27.67
N VAL A 442 -10.56 12.07 -27.78
CA VAL A 442 -11.29 10.98 -27.13
C VAL A 442 -10.91 10.97 -25.66
N MET A 443 -11.90 11.16 -24.79
CA MET A 443 -11.71 11.17 -23.35
C MET A 443 -12.56 10.07 -22.69
N SER A 444 -11.98 9.40 -21.70
CA SER A 444 -12.70 8.43 -20.88
C SER A 444 -13.46 9.14 -19.76
N PHE A 445 -14.65 8.67 -19.41
CA PHE A 445 -15.45 9.13 -18.27
C PHE A 445 -16.11 7.95 -17.58
N ASN A 446 -16.14 7.95 -16.25
CA ASN A 446 -17.03 7.06 -15.51
C ASN A 446 -18.49 7.50 -15.66
N ASN A 447 -19.42 6.57 -15.43
CA ASN A 447 -20.84 6.82 -15.64
C ASN A 447 -21.42 7.95 -14.77
N TYR A 448 -20.96 8.12 -13.53
CA TYR A 448 -21.45 9.19 -12.65
C TYR A 448 -21.09 10.57 -13.20
N TYR A 449 -19.84 10.74 -13.60
CA TYR A 449 -19.36 11.99 -14.14
C TYR A 449 -19.98 12.27 -15.51
N LEU A 450 -20.05 11.27 -16.38
CA LEU A 450 -20.64 11.43 -17.71
C LEU A 450 -22.12 11.83 -17.63
N TRP A 451 -22.92 11.19 -16.76
CA TRP A 451 -24.32 11.58 -16.60
C TRP A 451 -24.48 13.00 -16.08
N LEU A 452 -23.63 13.42 -15.13
CA LEU A 452 -23.64 14.82 -14.67
C LEU A 452 -23.33 15.81 -15.80
N LEU A 453 -22.36 15.47 -16.66
CA LEU A 453 -22.00 16.32 -17.80
C LEU A 453 -23.16 16.45 -18.79
N ILE A 454 -23.86 15.35 -19.08
CA ILE A 454 -25.03 15.35 -19.98
C ILE A 454 -26.19 16.12 -19.35
N ASP A 455 -26.56 15.77 -18.12
CA ASP A 455 -27.81 16.22 -17.50
C ASP A 455 -27.73 17.65 -16.96
N SER A 456 -26.57 18.04 -16.41
CA SER A 456 -26.38 19.33 -15.71
C SER A 456 -25.45 20.29 -16.45
N CYS A 457 -24.65 19.80 -17.40
CA CYS A 457 -23.67 20.61 -18.12
C CYS A 457 -23.87 20.61 -19.65
N TYR A 458 -25.01 20.08 -20.13
CA TYR A 458 -25.43 20.12 -21.53
C TYR A 458 -24.41 19.53 -22.51
N LEU A 459 -23.65 18.51 -22.08
CA LEU A 459 -22.73 17.80 -22.94
C LEU A 459 -23.50 16.92 -23.93
N VAL A 460 -23.29 17.17 -25.23
CA VAL A 460 -23.75 16.33 -26.32
C VAL A 460 -22.63 15.35 -26.68
N ILE A 461 -22.96 14.06 -26.74
CA ILE A 461 -22.01 13.04 -27.17
C ILE A 461 -21.99 12.98 -28.70
N ASP A 462 -20.83 13.27 -29.28
CA ASP A 462 -20.60 13.20 -30.72
C ASP A 462 -20.24 11.79 -31.17
N GLU A 463 -19.39 11.12 -30.38
CA GLU A 463 -18.83 9.82 -30.72
C GLU A 463 -18.65 8.99 -29.45
N ILE A 464 -19.05 7.71 -29.51
CA ILE A 464 -18.72 6.71 -28.48
C ILE A 464 -17.72 5.73 -29.09
N VAL A 465 -16.49 5.75 -28.58
CA VAL A 465 -15.41 4.88 -29.04
C VAL A 465 -15.48 3.52 -28.36
N SER A 466 -15.70 3.50 -27.04
CA SER A 466 -15.82 2.27 -26.27
C SER A 466 -16.65 2.45 -25.01
N VAL A 467 -17.27 1.36 -24.54
CA VAL A 467 -17.95 1.31 -23.24
C VAL A 467 -17.51 0.04 -22.53
N THR A 468 -16.88 0.20 -21.39
CA THR A 468 -16.43 -0.91 -20.54
C THR A 468 -17.28 -0.95 -19.27
N THR A 469 -17.95 -2.07 -19.02
CA THR A 469 -18.83 -2.25 -17.85
C THR A 469 -18.10 -2.89 -16.67
N PHE A 470 -18.45 -2.46 -15.46
CA PHE A 470 -17.88 -2.93 -14.20
C PHE A 470 -18.98 -3.32 -13.20
N THR A 471 -18.66 -4.27 -12.33
CA THR A 471 -19.50 -4.65 -11.20
C THR A 471 -19.06 -3.90 -9.95
N LYS A 472 -20.00 -3.26 -9.25
CA LYS A 472 -19.73 -2.57 -7.98
C LYS A 472 -19.51 -3.58 -6.85
N HIS A 473 -18.54 -3.30 -5.98
CA HIS A 473 -18.37 -3.99 -4.69
C HIS A 473 -18.12 -2.96 -3.57
N THR A 474 -18.35 -3.35 -2.31
CA THR A 474 -18.25 -2.45 -1.14
C THR A 474 -17.09 -2.78 -0.21
N ASN A 475 -16.12 -3.57 -0.67
CA ASN A 475 -15.05 -4.14 0.17
C ASN A 475 -14.15 -3.07 0.83
N PHE A 476 -14.06 -1.87 0.26
CA PHE A 476 -13.33 -0.75 0.87
C PHE A 476 -14.12 0.00 1.95
N ASN A 477 -15.43 -0.22 2.05
CA ASN A 477 -16.32 0.58 2.92
C ASN A 477 -15.96 0.43 4.41
N SER A 478 -15.67 -0.79 4.86
CA SER A 478 -15.23 -1.06 6.24
C SER A 478 -13.91 -0.35 6.55
N PHE A 479 -12.92 -0.48 5.66
CA PHE A 479 -11.64 0.18 5.76
C PHE A 479 -11.79 1.70 5.83
N VAL A 480 -12.52 2.31 4.88
CA VAL A 480 -12.69 3.77 4.84
C VAL A 480 -13.41 4.26 6.10
N LYS A 481 -14.51 3.60 6.50
CA LYS A 481 -15.26 3.96 7.73
C LYS A 481 -14.38 3.88 8.98
N GLU A 482 -13.62 2.81 9.13
CA GLU A 482 -12.75 2.64 10.29
C GLU A 482 -11.68 3.73 10.36
N PHE A 483 -10.95 3.95 9.26
CA PHE A 483 -9.86 4.92 9.25
C PHE A 483 -10.34 6.37 9.30
N MET A 484 -11.52 6.67 8.76
CA MET A 484 -12.20 7.96 8.93
C MET A 484 -12.60 8.19 10.40
N ASN A 485 -13.21 7.19 11.06
CA ASN A 485 -13.55 7.29 12.48
C ASN A 485 -12.30 7.49 13.35
N LEU A 486 -11.23 6.75 13.08
CA LEU A 486 -9.96 6.90 13.79
C LEU A 486 -9.31 8.27 13.56
N ARG A 487 -9.49 8.85 12.36
CA ARG A 487 -9.04 10.20 12.05
C ARG A 487 -9.85 11.25 12.80
N GLN A 488 -11.17 11.09 12.86
CA GLN A 488 -12.06 11.98 13.62
C GLN A 488 -11.72 11.96 15.11
N GLN A 489 -11.57 10.77 15.70
CA GLN A 489 -11.14 10.63 17.10
C GLN A 489 -9.78 11.29 17.37
N ALA A 490 -8.86 11.24 16.41
CA ALA A 490 -7.57 11.93 16.54
C ALA A 490 -7.72 13.46 16.50
N LYS A 491 -8.60 14.00 15.66
CA LYS A 491 -8.94 15.43 15.63
C LYS A 491 -9.61 15.86 16.94
N ASP A 492 -10.57 15.08 17.43
CA ASP A 492 -11.29 15.35 18.69
C ASP A 492 -10.33 15.33 19.90
N ALA A 493 -9.30 14.48 19.85
CA ALA A 493 -8.24 14.39 20.86
C ALA A 493 -7.10 15.41 20.65
N GLN A 494 -7.23 16.37 19.71
CA GLN A 494 -6.20 17.35 19.33
C GLN A 494 -4.83 16.71 19.01
N ASN A 495 -4.83 15.50 18.46
CA ASN A 495 -3.63 14.77 18.08
C ASN A 495 -3.39 14.87 16.57
N GLU A 496 -2.78 15.98 16.15
CA GLU A 496 -2.52 16.26 14.74
C GLU A 496 -1.66 15.20 14.06
N GLY A 497 -0.61 14.70 14.72
CA GLY A 497 0.27 13.67 14.16
C GLY A 497 -0.47 12.37 13.85
N LEU A 498 -1.34 11.92 14.76
CA LEU A 498 -2.18 10.74 14.51
C LEU A 498 -3.23 11.02 13.42
N GLY A 499 -3.82 12.22 13.41
CA GLY A 499 -4.77 12.65 12.37
C GLY A 499 -4.14 12.64 10.98
N GLN A 500 -2.92 13.16 10.83
CA GLN A 500 -2.14 13.14 9.59
C GLN A 500 -1.77 11.71 9.19
N PHE A 501 -1.34 10.88 10.13
CA PHE A 501 -1.04 9.47 9.86
C PHE A 501 -2.28 8.71 9.35
N ARG A 502 -3.47 8.98 9.89
CA ARG A 502 -4.72 8.36 9.39
C ARG A 502 -5.08 8.87 7.99
N LYS A 503 -4.93 10.17 7.72
CA LYS A 503 -5.09 10.75 6.37
C LYS A 503 -4.16 10.05 5.38
N LEU A 504 -2.89 9.89 5.74
CA LEU A 504 -1.90 9.26 4.88
C LEU A 504 -2.25 7.80 4.56
N ILE A 505 -2.76 7.03 5.52
CA ILE A 505 -3.19 5.65 5.27
C ILE A 505 -4.33 5.61 4.24
N LEU A 506 -5.36 6.43 4.42
CA LEU A 506 -6.48 6.53 3.48
C LEU A 506 -5.98 6.89 2.07
N ASN A 507 -5.15 7.92 1.96
CA ASN A 507 -4.66 8.39 0.66
C ASN A 507 -3.67 7.40 0.00
N SER A 508 -2.87 6.69 0.81
CA SER A 508 -1.92 5.71 0.28
C SER A 508 -2.59 4.47 -0.31
N ALA A 509 -3.81 4.13 0.14
CA ALA A 509 -4.54 2.97 -0.37
C ALA A 509 -4.88 3.14 -1.85
N PHE A 510 -5.49 4.26 -2.24
CA PHE A 510 -5.77 4.55 -3.65
C PHE A 510 -4.48 4.79 -4.46
N GLY A 511 -3.47 5.42 -3.86
CA GLY A 511 -2.20 5.70 -4.53
C GLY A 511 -1.45 4.43 -4.93
N CYS A 512 -1.56 3.36 -4.14
CA CYS A 512 -1.05 2.04 -4.47
C CYS A 512 -1.78 1.41 -5.68
N ASP A 513 -3.09 1.60 -5.80
CA ASP A 513 -3.85 1.08 -6.94
C ASP A 513 -3.54 1.83 -8.24
N ALA A 514 -3.24 3.13 -8.14
CA ALA A 514 -2.83 4.00 -9.26
C ALA A 514 -1.35 3.85 -9.69
N LEU A 515 -0.62 2.90 -9.09
CA LEU A 515 0.83 2.78 -9.28
C LEU A 515 1.20 2.46 -10.73
N ASN A 516 1.87 3.40 -11.40
CA ASN A 516 2.43 3.13 -12.72
C ASN A 516 3.72 2.31 -12.62
N SER A 517 3.58 0.99 -12.67
CA SER A 517 4.67 0.02 -12.63
C SER A 517 5.71 0.18 -13.75
N GLU A 518 5.39 0.90 -14.83
CA GLU A 518 6.31 1.17 -15.95
C GLU A 518 7.43 2.12 -15.57
N LYS A 519 7.20 3.02 -14.61
CA LYS A 519 8.21 4.00 -14.18
C LYS A 519 9.24 3.43 -13.21
N TYR A 520 9.08 2.17 -12.78
CA TYR A 520 9.97 1.53 -11.81
C TYR A 520 11.11 0.75 -12.48
N SER A 521 12.35 1.11 -12.13
CA SER A 521 13.55 0.34 -12.42
C SER A 521 13.77 -0.79 -11.40
N ASN A 522 14.58 -1.79 -11.76
CA ASN A 522 15.06 -2.82 -10.84
C ASN A 522 16.46 -2.51 -10.33
N THR A 523 16.67 -2.62 -9.02
CA THR A 523 18.02 -2.68 -8.47
C THR A 523 18.41 -4.14 -8.28
N ARG A 524 19.54 -4.54 -8.86
CA ARG A 524 20.14 -5.88 -8.73
C ARG A 524 21.43 -5.75 -7.92
N LEU A 525 21.65 -6.69 -7.01
CA LEU A 525 22.93 -6.83 -6.33
C LEU A 525 23.80 -7.77 -7.14
N LEU A 526 24.91 -7.26 -7.69
CA LEU A 526 25.79 -7.97 -8.61
C LEU A 526 27.24 -7.89 -8.12
N SER A 527 28.01 -8.96 -8.36
CA SER A 527 29.46 -8.96 -8.18
C SER A 527 30.14 -8.09 -9.24
N ALA A 528 31.40 -7.68 -9.05
CA ALA A 528 32.11 -6.79 -9.97
C ALA A 528 32.05 -7.30 -11.42
N ASN A 529 32.34 -8.59 -11.64
CA ASN A 529 32.27 -9.24 -12.95
C ASN A 529 30.85 -9.23 -13.56
N LYS A 530 29.82 -9.41 -12.73
CA LYS A 530 28.42 -9.39 -13.22
C LYS A 530 27.92 -7.97 -13.48
N THR A 531 28.42 -6.99 -12.74
CA THR A 531 28.17 -5.56 -12.93
C THR A 531 28.70 -5.11 -14.27
N PHE A 532 29.95 -5.48 -14.60
CA PHE A 532 30.54 -5.22 -15.91
C PHE A 532 29.69 -5.77 -17.05
N VAL A 533 29.29 -7.05 -16.98
CA VAL A 533 28.40 -7.66 -17.98
C VAL A 533 27.03 -6.96 -18.05
N GLN A 534 26.57 -6.37 -16.95
CA GLN A 534 25.30 -5.66 -16.88
C GLN A 534 25.38 -4.24 -17.44
N HIS A 535 26.52 -3.54 -17.32
CA HIS A 535 26.79 -2.23 -17.95
C HIS A 535 26.69 -2.32 -19.47
N LEU A 536 27.11 -3.44 -20.05
CA LEU A 536 27.09 -3.69 -21.50
C LEU A 536 25.69 -4.02 -22.06
N LYS A 537 24.67 -4.17 -21.20
CA LYS A 537 23.30 -4.51 -21.62
C LYS A 537 22.43 -3.26 -21.76
N GLY A 538 21.58 -3.24 -22.79
CA GLY A 538 20.74 -2.10 -23.17
C GLY A 538 19.64 -1.66 -22.18
N GLY A 539 19.70 -2.08 -20.91
CA GLY A 539 18.83 -1.63 -19.83
C GLY A 539 19.57 -1.06 -18.63
N PHE A 540 20.89 -0.94 -18.65
CA PHE A 540 21.62 -0.33 -17.54
C PHE A 540 21.25 1.16 -17.37
N ILE A 541 21.05 1.59 -16.12
CA ILE A 541 20.80 3.00 -15.76
C ILE A 541 22.02 3.54 -15.01
N HIS A 542 22.37 2.92 -13.88
CA HIS A 542 23.47 3.35 -13.03
C HIS A 542 23.88 2.21 -12.07
N SER A 543 25.09 2.26 -11.51
CA SER A 543 25.55 1.34 -10.47
C SER A 543 26.25 2.07 -9.34
N THR A 544 25.98 1.65 -8.11
CA THR A 544 26.65 2.14 -6.91
C THR A 544 27.45 1.00 -6.28
N GLU A 545 28.74 1.21 -6.06
CA GLU A 545 29.59 0.27 -5.32
C GLU A 545 29.17 0.25 -3.85
N LEU A 546 28.96 -0.96 -3.31
CA LEU A 546 28.66 -1.16 -1.89
C LEU A 546 29.89 -1.71 -1.14
N ASN A 547 30.70 -2.54 -1.81
CA ASN A 547 32.03 -2.99 -1.40
C ASN A 547 32.83 -3.56 -2.59
N GLU A 548 34.05 -4.05 -2.34
CA GLU A 548 35.02 -4.54 -3.36
C GLU A 548 34.45 -5.54 -4.39
N ASP A 549 33.45 -6.37 -4.04
CA ASP A 549 32.81 -7.32 -4.97
C ASP A 549 31.28 -7.30 -4.89
N LEU A 550 30.67 -6.15 -4.58
CA LEU A 550 29.21 -6.01 -4.50
C LEU A 550 28.75 -4.62 -4.94
N TYR A 551 27.88 -4.59 -5.92
CA TYR A 551 27.35 -3.37 -6.52
C TYR A 551 25.83 -3.43 -6.57
N ALA A 552 25.18 -2.31 -6.25
CA ALA A 552 23.77 -2.08 -6.52
C ALA A 552 23.62 -1.52 -7.94
N VAL A 553 23.19 -2.36 -8.87
CA VAL A 553 23.04 -2.02 -10.30
C VAL A 553 21.58 -1.77 -10.62
N GLN A 554 21.25 -0.53 -10.95
CA GLN A 554 19.93 -0.11 -11.41
C GLN A 554 19.78 -0.41 -12.90
N VAL A 555 18.75 -1.17 -13.24
CA VAL A 555 18.46 -1.66 -14.57
C VAL A 555 17.00 -1.37 -14.91
N ASP A 556 16.77 -0.78 -16.07
CA ASP A 556 15.45 -0.60 -16.64
C ASP A 556 14.81 -1.95 -17.01
N ARG A 557 13.51 -2.06 -16.81
CA ARG A 557 12.77 -3.31 -17.05
C ARG A 557 12.28 -3.35 -18.50
N GLU A 558 12.66 -4.41 -19.23
CA GLU A 558 12.08 -4.70 -20.55
C GLU A 558 10.59 -5.12 -20.48
N ASN A 559 10.15 -5.67 -19.35
CA ASN A 559 8.77 -6.10 -19.14
C ASN A 559 8.19 -5.47 -17.86
N CYS A 560 7.00 -4.90 -17.95
CA CYS A 560 6.21 -4.41 -16.83
C CYS A 560 4.97 -5.31 -16.64
N ARG A 561 4.56 -5.50 -15.38
CA ARG A 561 3.32 -6.21 -15.02
C ARG A 561 2.42 -5.25 -14.28
N CYS A 562 1.22 -5.07 -14.77
CA CYS A 562 0.18 -4.35 -14.05
C CYS A 562 -0.64 -5.32 -13.21
N ASN A 563 -0.35 -5.34 -11.91
CA ASN A 563 -1.04 -6.19 -10.94
C ASN A 563 -1.98 -5.38 -10.03
N THR A 564 -2.15 -4.08 -10.29
CA THR A 564 -2.98 -3.18 -9.49
C THR A 564 -4.39 -3.06 -10.07
N CYS A 565 -5.34 -2.64 -9.23
CA CYS A 565 -6.72 -2.43 -9.65
C CYS A 565 -6.88 -1.01 -10.25
N LEU A 566 -6.28 -0.77 -11.42
CA LEU A 566 -6.31 0.56 -12.07
C LEU A 566 -7.72 1.11 -12.23
N GLN A 567 -8.71 0.25 -12.46
CA GLN A 567 -10.12 0.63 -12.53
C GLN A 567 -10.62 1.28 -11.24
N VAL A 568 -10.19 0.81 -10.07
CA VAL A 568 -10.59 1.41 -8.78
C VAL A 568 -10.01 2.81 -8.67
N ALA A 569 -8.71 2.96 -8.94
CA ALA A 569 -8.04 4.26 -8.95
C ALA A 569 -8.70 5.23 -9.94
N TYR A 570 -9.07 4.75 -11.13
CA TYR A 570 -9.78 5.54 -12.13
C TYR A 570 -11.13 6.01 -11.62
N PHE A 571 -11.97 5.11 -11.08
CA PHE A 571 -13.27 5.47 -10.53
C PHE A 571 -13.15 6.45 -9.36
N VAL A 572 -12.16 6.30 -8.47
CA VAL A 572 -11.91 7.25 -7.37
C VAL A 572 -11.58 8.64 -7.91
N LEU A 573 -10.59 8.75 -8.79
CA LEU A 573 -10.16 10.04 -9.34
C LEU A 573 -11.24 10.72 -10.20
N ASP A 574 -12.02 9.93 -10.92
CA ASP A 574 -13.06 10.48 -11.80
C ASP A 574 -14.36 10.78 -11.04
N SER A 575 -14.67 10.02 -9.97
CA SER A 575 -15.78 10.35 -9.06
C SER A 575 -15.47 11.56 -8.18
N ALA A 576 -14.20 11.80 -7.84
CA ALA A 576 -13.81 13.04 -7.18
C ALA A 576 -14.19 14.25 -8.05
N LYS A 577 -13.91 14.21 -9.36
CA LYS A 577 -14.32 15.28 -10.30
C LYS A 577 -15.85 15.41 -10.39
N PHE A 578 -16.58 14.30 -10.39
CA PHE A 578 -18.05 14.34 -10.30
C PHE A 578 -18.50 15.15 -9.07
N TRP A 579 -17.94 14.90 -7.88
CA TRP A 579 -18.32 15.64 -6.68
C TRP A 579 -18.00 17.13 -6.77
N TYR A 580 -16.84 17.48 -7.34
CA TYR A 580 -16.46 18.85 -7.62
C TYR A 580 -17.47 19.57 -8.51
N VAL A 581 -17.74 18.98 -9.69
CA VAL A 581 -18.60 19.58 -10.70
C VAL A 581 -20.04 19.63 -10.18
N ASN A 582 -20.49 18.59 -9.46
CA ASN A 582 -21.81 18.56 -8.86
C ASN A 582 -21.97 19.66 -7.80
N PHE A 583 -20.94 19.88 -6.97
CA PHE A 583 -20.95 20.98 -6.00
C PHE A 583 -21.05 22.35 -6.68
N ILE A 584 -20.29 22.59 -7.76
CA ILE A 584 -20.37 23.86 -8.50
C ILE A 584 -21.74 24.05 -9.15
N TYR A 585 -22.17 23.09 -9.98
CA TYR A 585 -23.34 23.27 -10.82
C TYR A 585 -24.67 23.07 -10.07
N ASN A 586 -24.73 22.12 -9.14
CA ASN A 586 -25.97 21.78 -8.45
C ASN A 586 -26.13 22.44 -7.08
N PHE A 587 -25.06 22.99 -6.50
CA PHE A 587 -25.14 23.78 -5.27
C PHE A 587 -24.72 25.24 -5.49
N MET A 588 -23.47 25.52 -5.85
CA MET A 588 -22.95 26.91 -5.89
C MET A 588 -23.74 27.79 -6.87
N ASN A 589 -23.94 27.33 -8.10
CA ASN A 589 -24.68 28.06 -9.13
C ASN A 589 -26.15 28.31 -8.76
N LYS A 590 -26.72 27.56 -7.82
CA LYS A 590 -28.10 27.73 -7.35
C LYS A 590 -28.17 28.58 -6.09
N ALA A 591 -27.24 28.38 -5.15
CA ALA A 591 -27.18 29.08 -3.87
C ALA A 591 -26.66 30.51 -4.00
N TYR A 592 -25.70 30.76 -4.89
CA TYR A 592 -24.96 32.03 -4.95
C TYR A 592 -25.13 32.81 -6.26
N ASP A 593 -24.92 34.12 -6.17
CA ASP A 593 -24.85 35.03 -7.31
C ASP A 593 -23.48 34.96 -7.97
N MET A 594 -23.40 34.17 -9.05
CA MET A 594 -22.16 33.96 -9.80
C MET A 594 -21.65 35.23 -10.51
N ASN A 595 -22.44 36.30 -10.63
CA ASN A 595 -21.95 37.58 -11.16
C ASN A 595 -21.07 38.32 -10.14
N LYS A 596 -21.19 37.97 -8.87
CA LYS A 596 -20.42 38.52 -7.76
C LYS A 596 -19.28 37.60 -7.34
N MET A 597 -19.02 36.54 -8.10
CA MET A 597 -18.03 35.53 -7.76
C MET A 597 -17.19 35.17 -8.98
N HIS A 598 -15.90 34.99 -8.78
CA HIS A 598 -14.98 34.56 -9.84
C HIS A 598 -14.08 33.43 -9.36
N PHE A 599 -13.99 32.37 -10.17
CA PHE A 599 -13.09 31.26 -9.88
C PHE A 599 -11.64 31.71 -10.10
N VAL A 600 -10.78 31.52 -9.11
CA VAL A 600 -9.37 31.93 -9.18
C VAL A 600 -8.47 30.75 -9.47
N GLN A 601 -8.57 29.71 -8.64
CA GLN A 601 -7.76 28.50 -8.75
C GLN A 601 -8.42 27.35 -8.01
N GLY A 602 -8.08 26.13 -8.40
CA GLY A 602 -8.44 24.92 -7.69
C GLY A 602 -7.24 24.00 -7.55
N ASP A 603 -7.18 23.28 -6.44
CA ASP A 603 -6.28 22.13 -6.25
C ASP A 603 -7.16 20.91 -5.92
N THR A 604 -6.62 19.71 -6.08
CA THR A 604 -7.16 18.37 -5.83
C THR A 604 -8.29 18.26 -4.79
N ASP A 605 -8.17 18.97 -3.67
CA ASP A 605 -9.18 19.06 -2.60
C ASP A 605 -9.56 20.52 -2.22
N SER A 606 -9.30 21.55 -3.03
CA SER A 606 -9.75 22.91 -2.76
C SER A 606 -10.19 23.76 -3.96
N LEU A 607 -11.01 24.77 -3.68
CA LEU A 607 -11.42 25.80 -4.64
C LEU A 607 -11.22 27.17 -4.01
N THR A 608 -10.70 28.10 -4.81
CA THR A 608 -10.54 29.51 -4.44
C THR A 608 -11.44 30.37 -5.30
N TRP A 609 -12.27 31.16 -4.64
CA TRP A 609 -13.18 32.11 -5.29
C TRP A 609 -12.87 33.53 -4.81
N ALA A 610 -12.84 34.47 -5.74
CA ALA A 610 -12.89 35.89 -5.47
C ALA A 610 -14.35 36.33 -5.41
N ILE A 611 -14.70 37.18 -4.44
CA ILE A 611 -16.08 37.61 -4.18
C ILE A 611 -16.13 39.14 -4.25
N SER A 612 -17.14 39.70 -4.91
CA SER A 612 -17.37 41.15 -4.95
C SER A 612 -18.20 41.58 -3.73
N ASP A 613 -17.57 42.37 -2.88
CA ASP A 613 -17.84 42.63 -1.45
C ASP A 613 -18.87 43.74 -1.17
N ASN A 614 -19.48 43.69 0.03
CA ASN A 614 -20.01 44.83 0.77
C ASN A 614 -18.88 45.55 1.56
N LEU A 615 -18.38 46.67 1.02
CA LEU A 615 -17.27 47.50 1.54
C LEU A 615 -17.25 47.77 3.06
N ASN A 616 -18.37 47.62 3.76
CA ASN A 616 -18.50 47.89 5.19
C ASN A 616 -18.24 46.66 6.09
N ARG A 617 -18.29 45.43 5.56
CA ARG A 617 -18.09 44.19 6.34
C ARG A 617 -16.69 43.62 6.19
N GLY A 618 -16.04 43.86 5.05
CA GLY A 618 -14.73 43.29 4.75
C GLY A 618 -14.73 41.75 4.82
N PRO A 619 -13.61 41.11 5.20
CA PRO A 619 -13.41 39.66 5.03
C PRO A 619 -14.33 38.79 5.90
N ASP A 620 -14.99 39.36 6.90
CA ASP A 620 -15.89 38.66 7.80
C ASP A 620 -17.26 38.34 7.16
N GLN A 621 -17.54 38.86 5.96
CA GLN A 621 -18.81 38.60 5.25
C GLN A 621 -18.91 37.18 4.67
N LEU A 622 -17.78 36.53 4.37
CA LEU A 622 -17.71 35.23 3.68
C LEU A 622 -18.62 35.17 2.43
N PHE A 623 -19.42 34.10 2.29
CA PHE A 623 -20.37 33.95 1.19
C PHE A 623 -21.74 34.56 1.48
N GLU A 624 -21.97 35.13 2.67
CA GLU A 624 -23.31 35.57 3.11
C GLU A 624 -23.90 36.63 2.18
N GLU A 625 -23.09 37.57 1.72
CA GLU A 625 -23.52 38.70 0.88
C GLU A 625 -23.74 38.33 -0.59
N VAL A 626 -23.36 37.10 -0.98
CA VAL A 626 -23.56 36.58 -2.34
C VAL A 626 -24.56 35.42 -2.40
N ILE A 627 -25.21 35.07 -1.29
CA ILE A 627 -26.35 34.15 -1.31
C ILE A 627 -27.49 34.82 -2.09
N LYS A 628 -27.93 34.20 -3.18
CA LYS A 628 -29.06 34.69 -3.98
C LYS A 628 -30.38 34.02 -3.62
N ASP A 629 -30.32 32.78 -3.13
CA ASP A 629 -31.50 32.01 -2.71
C ASP A 629 -31.27 31.47 -1.30
N GLN A 630 -31.74 32.24 -0.32
CA GLN A 630 -31.61 31.91 1.09
C GLN A 630 -32.36 30.63 1.46
N GLY A 631 -33.53 30.37 0.85
CA GLY A 631 -34.34 29.18 1.13
C GLY A 631 -33.68 27.90 0.62
N PHE A 632 -33.14 27.94 -0.61
CA PHE A 632 -32.33 26.86 -1.16
C PHE A 632 -31.06 26.64 -0.34
N PHE A 633 -30.34 27.71 -0.01
CA PHE A 633 -29.15 27.63 0.82
C PHE A 633 -29.46 27.01 2.17
N ASP A 634 -30.46 27.48 2.91
CA ASP A 634 -30.80 26.95 4.23
C ASP A 634 -31.27 25.49 4.19
N THR A 635 -31.93 25.07 3.10
CA THR A 635 -32.39 23.69 2.93
C THR A 635 -31.22 22.73 2.64
N TYR A 636 -30.27 23.15 1.81
CA TYR A 636 -29.24 22.27 1.26
C TYR A 636 -27.84 22.52 1.82
N LYS A 637 -27.60 23.59 2.56
CA LYS A 637 -26.33 23.81 3.25
C LYS A 637 -26.00 22.61 4.13
N ASP A 638 -26.99 22.02 4.80
CA ASP A 638 -26.74 20.87 5.68
C ASP A 638 -26.68 19.52 4.93
N CYS A 639 -27.23 19.45 3.70
CA CYS A 639 -26.96 18.34 2.77
C CYS A 639 -25.50 18.36 2.26
N VAL A 640 -24.85 19.52 2.36
CA VAL A 640 -23.40 19.75 2.17
C VAL A 640 -22.66 19.68 3.55
N TYR A 641 -23.35 19.89 4.68
CA TYR A 641 -22.83 19.90 6.06
C TYR A 641 -23.73 19.13 7.06
N THR A 642 -23.46 17.86 7.38
CA THR A 642 -24.42 17.02 8.17
C THR A 642 -24.76 17.47 9.61
N ASP A 643 -26.03 17.20 9.99
CA ASP A 643 -26.80 17.47 11.23
C ASP A 643 -26.19 17.12 12.61
N ASN A 644 -25.01 16.52 12.69
CA ASN A 644 -24.40 16.08 13.96
C ASN A 644 -23.11 16.82 14.33
N GLY A 645 -22.82 17.95 13.70
CA GLY A 645 -21.59 18.72 13.97
C GLY A 645 -20.29 18.03 13.53
N GLN A 646 -20.37 16.92 12.77
CA GLN A 646 -19.23 16.27 12.15
C GLN A 646 -19.15 16.65 10.67
N LYS A 647 -18.11 17.42 10.32
CA LYS A 647 -17.83 17.97 8.98
C LYS A 647 -17.74 16.85 7.94
N GLN A 648 -18.55 16.91 6.88
CA GLN A 648 -18.43 16.05 5.70
C GLN A 648 -17.95 16.80 4.44
N ILE A 649 -18.04 18.13 4.39
CA ILE A 649 -17.26 18.98 3.46
C ILE A 649 -16.60 20.08 4.32
N LEU A 650 -15.33 20.41 4.05
CA LEU A 650 -14.51 21.16 5.00
C LEU A 650 -14.83 22.63 4.97
N HIS A 651 -14.82 23.17 6.18
CA HIS A 651 -14.15 24.41 6.55
C HIS A 651 -13.98 25.43 5.41
N ILE A 652 -14.83 26.45 5.46
CA ILE A 652 -14.54 27.74 4.84
C ILE A 652 -13.44 28.38 5.67
N GLY A 653 -12.29 28.61 5.04
CA GLY A 653 -11.17 29.38 5.61
C GLY A 653 -10.91 30.61 4.76
N VAL A 654 -10.56 31.73 5.41
CA VAL A 654 -10.16 32.97 4.73
C VAL A 654 -8.68 33.19 4.95
N GLU A 655 -7.90 33.36 3.88
CA GLU A 655 -6.58 34.00 3.99
C GLU A 655 -6.58 35.31 3.22
N LYS A 656 -5.97 36.32 3.83
CA LYS A 656 -5.77 37.62 3.22
C LYS A 656 -4.46 37.60 2.43
N GLN A 657 -4.53 37.78 1.11
CA GLN A 657 -3.37 38.08 0.26
C GLN A 657 -3.66 39.33 -0.58
N ASP A 658 -3.11 40.46 -0.15
CA ASP A 658 -3.24 41.77 -0.80
C ASP A 658 -4.69 42.23 -1.05
N CYS A 659 -4.97 42.89 -2.19
CA CYS A 659 -6.25 43.55 -2.50
C CYS A 659 -7.40 42.59 -2.87
N PHE A 660 -7.21 41.27 -2.71
CA PHE A 660 -8.22 40.26 -3.02
C PHE A 660 -8.35 39.26 -1.87
N GLU A 661 -9.60 38.94 -1.51
CA GLU A 661 -9.90 38.02 -0.41
C GLU A 661 -10.05 36.60 -0.96
N ARG A 662 -9.31 35.65 -0.38
CA ARG A 662 -9.40 34.22 -0.74
C ARG A 662 -10.34 33.51 0.21
N CYS A 663 -11.43 32.94 -0.32
CA CYS A 663 -12.17 31.89 0.36
C CYS A 663 -11.70 30.53 -0.13
N TYR A 664 -11.23 29.66 0.77
CA TYR A 664 -10.89 28.27 0.46
C TYR A 664 -12.05 27.34 0.79
N PHE A 665 -12.37 26.44 -0.14
CA PHE A 665 -13.08 25.19 0.16
C PHE A 665 -12.06 24.09 0.43
N GLY A 666 -12.27 23.24 1.43
CA GLY A 666 -11.58 21.95 1.51
C GLY A 666 -12.54 20.79 1.21
N LEU A 667 -12.13 19.86 0.38
CA LEU A 667 -12.82 18.61 0.06
C LEU A 667 -11.91 17.46 0.52
N GLU A 668 -11.87 17.16 1.82
CA GLU A 668 -11.20 15.95 2.30
C GLU A 668 -12.01 14.81 1.71
N SER A 669 -11.40 14.17 0.71
CA SER A 669 -11.92 13.06 -0.08
C SER A 669 -12.96 12.23 0.66
N LEU A 670 -14.23 12.43 0.31
CA LEU A 670 -15.29 11.50 0.64
C LEU A 670 -15.37 10.45 -0.47
N ASP A 671 -14.55 9.41 -0.33
CA ASP A 671 -14.89 8.09 -0.86
C ASP A 671 -15.98 7.51 0.04
N LYS A 672 -17.25 7.66 -0.34
CA LYS A 672 -18.39 6.94 0.25
C LYS A 672 -19.00 5.98 -0.76
#